data_AF-A0A9K3K987-F1
#
_entry.id   AF-A0A9K3K987-F1
#
_cell.length_a   1.000
_cell.length_b   1.000
_cell.length_c   1.000
_cell.angle_alpha   90.00
_cell.angle_beta   90.00
_cell.angle_gamma   90.00
#
_symmetry.space_group_name_H-M   'P 1'
#
loop_
_entity.id
_entity.type
_entity.pdbx_description
1 polymer ?
#
loop_
_entity_poly.entity_id
_entity_poly.type
_entity_poly.pdbx_seq_one_letter_code
_entity_poly.pdbx_strand_id
1 'polypeptide(L)'
;MAIQSRQGFRTLVGILAFILSFSSLSLPKTFAAEEVVDTHLEEARAIFEWVNTSEGGFVSPKQDVRRLVPGDLSTPLIVYAKERINRGEQILRVPWSSLIESDDPDDAGQLPCGTIRAVAREMKLGDKSKYAPYAKYLIGEADNQIPSGWSKPAKKLLDDIVGDDTIPPTRPTDWVDRWRKRCKGDPKDKIAAKAALLIIQRSDDAIMIPAYDAYNHRNGKWTNTKTVEEEGVAHVTSAIKTIEEGEEIFISYNFCEECGGRKNFYGTAEILRDYGFVERMPQRWHYFMPTHYQFDLDEDDNGDISLKWHSKHRPKSEEKMERAMMWIGRQIRRLRRIKNIDWNFGFEDKDHGMTKYEWDTIWEFVDANIAALTKAHESLSAKLLDEEQIQEQTCVAYESGGFDLLEKTQSAYQLVKFKEKQSTNDVCMNLDKIIQICANYRPHYHEYITHGAGRFVEDVRRIIFIGGGDSMLLHEALKYPNMELVVGLELDQTVTRKCFKYFNTLPHFDDERVEWWFGDATKSLLLLPEDYWGSFDLVLVDLSETVMSLSVTDELDVFDALSLLLNPKHGVLVKNEVYLEKLSEVFDYTMELYYDSPVICSQTVALGSNSVNFFHAPTYNHGLQNFLYDDMHSPDTHLDLMHDFRRNIVPREKCQDNKEEEISNEQARSAGIMEIVNAEKIGVNIDKGVLAVLTTVVEKGGFTLLGDPFFEDAFGFLLMKEGYIAVRLWPEEKYIGLDINLWGRTYEIKNLKTAIVKALESEKMYSYKVVVGGMFGSNTWKEDLKIIGPKMKQLRNCEEDIVLTGSLDWKFASSVSAEEIIPVTMTDTVVAIVFCGLESTECPVFDGLKAKEEVKTLVRINECESLENGTMKDAFACEKSILDTMKGTTTDQGMKFNLIVLDGAASYKTHQIVSSILDTETNRDLFLEYHCVAMTWSSDLYGETWRREFLDRFRKQIHHDPVSRAEIVFQAGGKSYELGVVSTQNRRANYAFEKLEKRLKDRLSDSGAKIELRWIHGGLFNYIEDFKTREFKHEDYDNKPGRDQFASQVPLGSQYIYQLTPPEEDTEESLILRMFKIVEYLEAAFKGIKNEKVTIKQFTGVGDGGVLLAASPMANAIVVWDGRDHIDVNLFMFLESSNEAKSFIDAFVQAARNQLVVSLRDDQPRGVGGVVNFKSDIEGKAEAVEEEE
;
A
#
# COMPACT_ATOMS: atom_id res chain seq x y z
N MET A 1 -1.79 -2.59 -22.38
CA MET A 1 -2.81 -3.62 -22.10
C MET A 1 -2.38 -4.38 -20.85
N ALA A 2 -3.36 -4.93 -20.12
CA ALA A 2 -3.35 -6.17 -19.32
C ALA A 2 -2.01 -6.80 -18.90
N ILE A 3 -1.86 -7.32 -17.67
CA ILE A 3 -2.45 -8.60 -17.22
C ILE A 3 -2.46 -8.62 -15.67
N GLN A 4 -3.58 -8.69 -14.94
CA GLN A 4 -4.33 -9.89 -14.48
C GLN A 4 -3.48 -11.02 -13.85
N SER A 5 -3.47 -11.22 -12.54
CA SER A 5 -4.38 -12.12 -11.78
C SER A 5 -3.51 -12.91 -10.77
N ARG A 6 -3.86 -13.26 -9.53
CA ARG A 6 -5.03 -13.92 -8.89
C ARG A 6 -4.90 -13.65 -7.36
N GLN A 7 -5.91 -13.67 -6.50
CA GLN A 7 -6.97 -14.67 -6.34
C GLN A 7 -8.03 -14.15 -5.34
N GLY A 8 -9.31 -14.39 -5.60
CA GLY A 8 -10.35 -14.24 -4.57
C GLY A 8 -11.72 -13.78 -5.06
N PHE A 9 -12.37 -14.50 -5.98
CA PHE A 9 -13.83 -14.38 -6.13
C PHE A 9 -14.46 -15.74 -6.45
N ARG A 10 -15.45 -16.11 -5.63
CA ARG A 10 -16.33 -17.27 -5.81
C ARG A 10 -17.75 -16.77 -6.05
N THR A 11 -18.32 -17.23 -7.16
CA THR A 11 -19.74 -17.59 -7.40
C THR A 11 -20.71 -16.56 -8.03
N LEU A 12 -21.41 -17.07 -9.06
CA LEU A 12 -22.55 -16.55 -9.86
C LEU A 12 -22.20 -15.47 -10.90
N VAL A 13 -22.45 -15.63 -12.21
CA VAL A 13 -23.59 -16.22 -12.95
C VAL A 13 -23.12 -16.69 -14.34
N GLY A 14 -23.70 -17.77 -14.90
CA GLY A 14 -23.49 -18.07 -16.32
C GLY A 14 -23.92 -19.45 -16.82
N ILE A 15 -25.14 -19.87 -16.51
CA ILE A 15 -25.82 -21.00 -17.16
C ILE A 15 -26.08 -20.64 -18.62
N LEU A 16 -25.55 -21.42 -19.57
CA LEU A 16 -26.15 -21.86 -20.86
C LEU A 16 -25.08 -22.09 -21.94
N ALA A 17 -24.68 -23.35 -22.12
CA ALA A 17 -24.58 -24.04 -23.42
C ALA A 17 -23.56 -25.20 -23.34
N PHE A 18 -23.99 -26.36 -22.82
CA PHE A 18 -23.57 -27.65 -23.38
C PHE A 18 -24.53 -28.74 -22.89
N ILE A 19 -25.69 -28.84 -23.56
CA ILE A 19 -26.38 -30.12 -23.68
C ILE A 19 -25.77 -30.76 -24.92
N LEU A 20 -24.99 -31.83 -24.74
CA LEU A 20 -25.12 -33.08 -25.50
C LEU A 20 -24.04 -34.09 -25.06
N SER A 21 -24.54 -35.26 -24.65
CA SER A 21 -23.91 -36.59 -24.59
C SER A 21 -23.47 -37.16 -23.22
N PHE A 22 -23.97 -38.38 -22.98
CA PHE A 22 -23.82 -39.30 -21.83
C PHE A 22 -24.73 -39.04 -20.61
N SER A 23 -25.99 -39.47 -20.61
CA SER A 23 -26.58 -40.83 -20.56
C SER A 23 -26.96 -41.28 -19.14
N SER A 24 -28.28 -41.40 -18.97
CA SER A 24 -29.01 -42.27 -18.04
C SER A 24 -28.73 -42.14 -16.54
N LEU A 25 -29.57 -41.36 -15.85
CA LEU A 25 -30.28 -41.84 -14.66
C LEU A 25 -31.45 -40.89 -14.34
N SER A 26 -32.59 -41.50 -14.01
CA SER A 26 -33.95 -40.98 -13.92
C SER A 26 -34.16 -39.76 -13.02
N LEU A 27 -34.75 -38.69 -13.57
CA LEU A 27 -35.36 -37.59 -12.81
C LEU A 27 -36.91 -37.70 -12.82
N PRO A 28 -37.58 -37.47 -11.68
CA PRO A 28 -39.03 -37.43 -11.61
C PRO A 28 -39.59 -36.09 -12.11
N LYS A 29 -40.79 -36.19 -12.71
CA LYS A 29 -41.71 -35.18 -13.24
C LYS A 29 -41.52 -33.73 -12.77
N THR A 30 -41.35 -32.85 -13.75
CA THR A 30 -41.52 -31.39 -13.71
C THR A 30 -42.87 -30.96 -13.14
N PHE A 31 -42.85 -30.08 -12.13
CA PHE A 31 -43.94 -29.13 -11.89
C PHE A 31 -43.69 -27.89 -12.76
N ALA A 32 -44.68 -27.48 -13.54
CA ALA A 32 -44.65 -26.19 -14.23
C ALA A 32 -44.76 -25.07 -13.18
N ALA A 33 -43.86 -24.10 -13.22
CA ALA A 33 -44.01 -22.85 -12.48
C ALA A 33 -45.13 -22.03 -13.14
N GLU A 34 -46.12 -21.60 -12.37
CA GLU A 34 -47.11 -20.62 -12.82
C GLU A 34 -46.39 -19.30 -13.18
N GLU A 35 -46.65 -18.73 -14.35
CA GLU A 35 -46.25 -17.37 -14.70
C GLU A 35 -46.91 -16.40 -13.70
N VAL A 36 -46.10 -15.77 -12.84
CA VAL A 36 -46.60 -14.73 -11.94
C VAL A 36 -46.84 -13.47 -12.79
N VAL A 37 -48.11 -13.12 -13.01
CA VAL A 37 -48.50 -11.92 -13.77
C VAL A 37 -48.24 -10.67 -12.92
N ASP A 38 -47.38 -9.78 -13.40
CA ASP A 38 -47.11 -8.47 -12.78
C ASP A 38 -48.24 -7.48 -13.11
N THR A 39 -49.34 -7.55 -12.36
CA THR A 39 -50.52 -6.72 -12.62
C THR A 39 -50.23 -5.23 -12.53
N HIS A 40 -49.26 -4.81 -11.71
CA HIS A 40 -48.93 -3.40 -11.52
C HIS A 40 -48.08 -2.84 -12.67
N LEU A 41 -47.21 -3.65 -13.28
CA LEU A 41 -46.53 -3.29 -14.54
C LEU A 41 -47.53 -3.06 -15.68
N GLU A 42 -48.55 -3.91 -15.78
CA GLU A 42 -49.60 -3.77 -16.79
C GLU A 42 -50.47 -2.53 -16.54
N GLU A 43 -50.78 -2.21 -15.28
CA GLU A 43 -51.43 -0.95 -14.91
C GLU A 43 -50.59 0.28 -15.28
N ALA A 44 -49.27 0.23 -15.04
CA ALA A 44 -48.37 1.31 -15.44
C ALA A 44 -48.39 1.52 -16.97
N ARG A 45 -48.25 0.44 -17.76
CA ARG A 45 -48.33 0.49 -19.23
C ARG A 45 -49.68 1.02 -19.72
N ALA A 46 -50.78 0.62 -19.07
CA ALA A 46 -52.11 1.10 -19.40
C ALA A 46 -52.26 2.61 -19.23
N ILE A 47 -51.53 3.24 -18.30
CA ILE A 47 -51.51 4.71 -18.18
C ILE A 47 -50.84 5.35 -19.39
N PHE A 48 -49.68 4.85 -19.81
CA PHE A 48 -48.97 5.37 -20.98
C PHE A 48 -49.83 5.21 -22.25
N GLU A 49 -50.50 4.07 -22.43
CA GLU A 49 -51.43 3.87 -23.54
C GLU A 49 -52.64 4.83 -23.48
N TRP A 50 -53.21 5.02 -22.29
CA TRP A 50 -54.33 5.92 -22.09
C TRP A 50 -53.97 7.40 -22.34
N VAL A 51 -52.81 7.85 -21.88
CA VAL A 51 -52.30 9.20 -22.20
C VAL A 51 -52.07 9.35 -23.69
N ASN A 52 -51.47 8.36 -24.36
CA ASN A 52 -51.19 8.43 -25.80
C ASN A 52 -52.45 8.47 -26.67
N THR A 53 -53.55 7.88 -26.21
CA THR A 53 -54.84 7.82 -26.93
C THR A 53 -55.80 8.94 -26.54
N SER A 54 -55.49 9.71 -25.50
CA SER A 54 -56.28 10.88 -25.08
C SER A 54 -56.17 12.03 -26.09
N GLU A 55 -57.22 12.85 -26.20
CA GLU A 55 -57.22 13.99 -27.13
C GLU A 55 -56.11 15.00 -26.76
N GLY A 56 -55.17 15.20 -27.68
CA GLY A 56 -53.98 16.03 -27.47
C GLY A 56 -52.85 15.34 -26.69
N GLY A 57 -53.02 14.11 -26.22
CA GLY A 57 -51.97 13.36 -25.55
C GLY A 57 -50.91 12.81 -26.50
N PHE A 58 -49.69 12.59 -25.98
CA PHE A 58 -48.59 11.98 -26.72
C PHE A 58 -47.66 11.23 -25.79
N VAL A 59 -47.30 10.00 -26.15
CA VAL A 59 -46.23 9.21 -25.53
C VAL A 59 -45.28 8.77 -26.63
N SER A 60 -43.98 9.08 -26.48
CA SER A 60 -42.98 8.64 -27.45
C SER A 60 -42.95 7.10 -27.52
N PRO A 61 -43.02 6.49 -28.72
CA PRO A 61 -42.93 5.02 -28.86
C PRO A 61 -41.54 4.48 -28.46
N LYS A 62 -40.56 5.37 -28.33
CA LYS A 62 -39.18 5.07 -27.95
C LYS A 62 -38.97 4.91 -26.44
N GLN A 63 -40.01 5.02 -25.62
CA GLN A 63 -39.94 4.73 -24.20
C GLN A 63 -40.81 3.52 -23.82
N ASP A 64 -40.51 2.87 -22.70
CA ASP A 64 -41.33 1.82 -22.11
C ASP A 64 -41.08 1.69 -20.60
N VAL A 65 -41.96 0.94 -19.95
CA VAL A 65 -41.92 0.66 -18.51
C VAL A 65 -41.51 -0.79 -18.29
N ARG A 66 -40.60 -1.04 -17.33
CA ARG A 66 -40.20 -2.38 -16.88
C ARG A 66 -39.83 -2.38 -15.40
N ARG A 67 -39.65 -3.55 -14.80
CA ARG A 67 -38.98 -3.68 -13.49
C ARG A 67 -37.49 -3.36 -13.63
N LEU A 68 -36.90 -2.70 -12.62
CA LEU A 68 -35.46 -2.43 -12.57
C LEU A 68 -34.64 -3.72 -12.72
N VAL A 69 -35.09 -4.81 -12.08
CA VAL A 69 -34.60 -6.17 -12.33
C VAL A 69 -35.72 -6.98 -13.01
N PRO A 70 -35.55 -7.38 -14.29
CA PRO A 70 -36.56 -8.15 -15.01
C PRO A 70 -36.95 -9.44 -14.26
N GLY A 71 -38.25 -9.62 -14.03
CA GLY A 71 -38.81 -10.80 -13.34
C GLY A 71 -38.80 -10.72 -11.81
N ASP A 72 -38.20 -9.68 -11.22
CA ASP A 72 -38.25 -9.46 -9.78
C ASP A 72 -39.31 -8.41 -9.41
N LEU A 73 -40.46 -8.91 -8.95
CA LEU A 73 -41.60 -8.09 -8.53
C LEU A 73 -41.29 -7.21 -7.31
N SER A 74 -40.19 -7.45 -6.60
CA SER A 74 -39.75 -6.64 -5.46
C SER A 74 -38.97 -5.38 -5.87
N THR A 75 -38.54 -5.29 -7.13
CA THR A 75 -37.82 -4.12 -7.64
C THR A 75 -38.76 -3.05 -8.20
N PRO A 76 -38.40 -1.75 -8.14
CA PRO A 76 -39.27 -0.68 -8.61
C PRO A 76 -39.49 -0.74 -10.13
N LEU A 77 -40.62 -0.16 -10.57
CA LEU A 77 -40.84 0.11 -11.99
C LEU A 77 -39.96 1.28 -12.43
N ILE A 78 -39.39 1.17 -13.62
CA ILE A 78 -38.56 2.18 -14.25
C ILE A 78 -39.05 2.48 -15.66
N VAL A 79 -38.92 3.74 -16.07
CA VAL A 79 -39.09 4.20 -17.44
C VAL A 79 -37.72 4.26 -18.10
N TYR A 80 -37.59 3.67 -19.28
CA TYR A 80 -36.34 3.64 -20.04
C TYR A 80 -36.56 3.92 -21.52
N ALA A 81 -35.49 4.32 -22.21
CA ALA A 81 -35.46 4.46 -23.65
C ALA A 81 -35.33 3.08 -24.31
N LYS A 82 -36.34 2.62 -25.04
CA LYS A 82 -36.27 1.45 -25.92
C LYS A 82 -35.48 1.70 -27.20
N GLU A 83 -35.38 2.96 -27.60
CA GLU A 83 -34.65 3.43 -28.76
C GLU A 83 -34.06 4.80 -28.44
N ARG A 84 -33.02 5.21 -29.16
CA ARG A 84 -32.38 6.52 -28.99
C ARG A 84 -33.37 7.69 -29.11
N ILE A 85 -33.44 8.50 -28.05
CA ILE A 85 -34.23 9.75 -27.98
C ILE A 85 -33.27 10.92 -28.14
N ASN A 86 -33.47 11.76 -29.16
CA ASN A 86 -32.56 12.87 -29.42
C ASN A 86 -32.82 14.06 -28.50
N ARG A 87 -31.78 14.86 -28.24
CA ARG A 87 -31.92 16.13 -27.52
C ARG A 87 -33.02 17.01 -28.15
N GLY A 88 -33.92 17.51 -27.33
CA GLY A 88 -35.06 18.35 -27.72
C GLY A 88 -36.29 17.56 -28.20
N GLU A 89 -36.20 16.24 -28.35
CA GLU A 89 -37.33 15.40 -28.73
C GLU A 89 -38.37 15.36 -27.60
N GLN A 90 -39.64 15.57 -27.93
CA GLN A 90 -40.75 15.44 -26.99
C GLN A 90 -40.90 13.96 -26.61
N ILE A 91 -41.00 13.69 -25.31
CA ILE A 91 -41.12 12.32 -24.76
C ILE A 91 -42.55 12.07 -24.29
N LEU A 92 -43.18 13.07 -23.65
CA LEU A 92 -44.51 12.96 -23.07
C LEU A 92 -45.28 14.28 -23.24
N ARG A 93 -46.56 14.19 -23.57
CA ARG A 93 -47.52 15.29 -23.46
C ARG A 93 -48.78 14.76 -22.79
N VAL A 94 -49.06 15.23 -21.59
CA VAL A 94 -50.28 14.89 -20.84
C VAL A 94 -51.25 16.06 -21.00
N PRO A 95 -52.42 15.87 -21.62
CA PRO A 95 -53.40 16.94 -21.77
C PRO A 95 -54.00 17.31 -20.42
N TRP A 96 -54.30 18.59 -20.19
CA TRP A 96 -54.80 19.07 -18.90
C TRP A 96 -56.07 18.36 -18.43
N SER A 97 -56.94 17.96 -19.37
CA SER A 97 -58.17 17.21 -19.10
C SER A 97 -57.95 15.82 -18.49
N SER A 98 -56.74 15.26 -18.62
CA SER A 98 -56.35 13.97 -18.04
C SER A 98 -55.70 14.09 -16.66
N LEU A 99 -55.46 15.32 -16.16
CA LEU A 99 -54.93 15.57 -14.82
C LEU A 99 -56.05 15.49 -13.77
N ILE A 100 -55.71 15.08 -12.55
CA ILE A 100 -56.61 15.21 -11.40
C ILE A 100 -56.27 16.50 -10.67
N GLU A 101 -57.17 17.48 -10.78
CA GLU A 101 -57.04 18.81 -10.18
C GLU A 101 -57.61 18.88 -8.75
N SER A 102 -57.22 19.91 -8.00
CA SER A 102 -57.75 20.17 -6.66
C SER A 102 -59.24 20.52 -6.69
N ASP A 103 -60.03 19.91 -5.80
CA ASP A 103 -61.41 20.35 -5.52
C ASP A 103 -61.47 21.75 -4.85
N ASP A 104 -60.32 22.27 -4.42
CA ASP A 104 -60.14 23.55 -3.72
C ASP A 104 -58.83 24.20 -4.22
N PRO A 105 -58.86 24.93 -5.36
CA PRO A 105 -57.66 25.44 -6.01
C PRO A 105 -56.93 26.52 -5.18
N ASP A 106 -57.60 27.10 -4.19
CA ASP A 106 -57.00 28.07 -3.25
C ASP A 106 -56.22 27.37 -2.10
N ASP A 107 -56.39 26.06 -1.91
CA ASP A 107 -55.67 25.26 -0.89
C ASP A 107 -54.27 24.84 -1.39
N ALA A 108 -53.38 25.82 -1.44
CA ALA A 108 -51.99 25.64 -1.83
C ALA A 108 -51.09 25.11 -0.69
N GLY A 109 -50.05 24.37 -1.05
CA GLY A 109 -48.99 23.88 -0.16
C GLY A 109 -48.71 22.38 -0.34
N GLN A 110 -47.70 21.85 0.37
CA GLN A 110 -47.26 20.45 0.22
C GLN A 110 -48.32 19.38 0.56
N LEU A 111 -49.40 19.74 1.26
CA LEU A 111 -50.50 18.81 1.60
C LEU A 111 -51.84 19.42 1.20
N PRO A 112 -52.15 19.47 -0.11
CA PRO A 112 -53.37 20.08 -0.65
C PRO A 112 -54.58 19.18 -0.39
N CYS A 113 -55.44 19.56 0.56
CA CYS A 113 -56.57 18.76 0.98
C CYS A 113 -57.64 18.62 -0.12
N GLY A 114 -57.78 19.61 -1.00
CA GLY A 114 -58.65 19.54 -2.18
C GLY A 114 -58.24 18.44 -3.16
N THR A 115 -56.96 18.36 -3.51
CA THR A 115 -56.43 17.30 -4.38
C THR A 115 -56.52 15.92 -3.75
N ILE A 116 -56.26 15.81 -2.44
CA ILE A 116 -56.42 14.54 -1.71
C ILE A 116 -57.86 14.02 -1.81
N ARG A 117 -58.86 14.91 -1.67
CA ARG A 117 -60.28 14.52 -1.82
C ARG A 117 -60.61 14.11 -3.25
N ALA A 118 -60.08 14.84 -4.24
CA ALA A 118 -60.27 14.52 -5.65
C ALA A 118 -59.70 13.14 -6.00
N VAL A 119 -58.44 12.88 -5.66
CA VAL A 119 -57.79 11.58 -5.89
C VAL A 119 -58.49 10.45 -5.13
N ALA A 120 -58.81 10.65 -3.85
CA ALA A 120 -59.52 9.63 -3.08
C ALA A 120 -60.90 9.29 -3.66
N ARG A 121 -61.60 10.27 -4.24
CA ARG A 121 -62.87 10.05 -4.95
C ARG A 121 -62.66 9.22 -6.22
N GLU A 122 -61.67 9.57 -7.04
CA GLU A 122 -61.39 8.84 -8.28
C GLU A 122 -60.90 7.40 -8.01
N MET A 123 -60.05 7.20 -7.00
CA MET A 123 -59.64 5.86 -6.53
C MET A 123 -60.84 5.03 -6.05
N LYS A 124 -61.81 5.63 -5.34
CA LYS A 124 -63.03 4.91 -4.92
C LYS A 124 -63.94 4.54 -6.09
N LEU A 125 -63.91 5.32 -7.17
CA LEU A 125 -64.66 5.02 -8.39
C LEU A 125 -64.02 3.87 -9.19
N GLY A 126 -62.68 3.71 -9.12
CA GLY A 126 -61.96 2.64 -9.79
C GLY A 126 -62.24 2.62 -11.29
N ASP A 127 -62.77 1.50 -11.80
CA ASP A 127 -63.22 1.34 -13.20
C ASP A 127 -64.23 2.41 -13.68
N LYS A 128 -64.98 3.01 -12.76
CA LYS A 128 -65.99 4.02 -13.07
C LYS A 128 -65.43 5.45 -13.10
N SER A 129 -64.16 5.62 -12.76
CA SER A 129 -63.50 6.92 -12.84
C SER A 129 -63.29 7.31 -14.30
N LYS A 130 -63.44 8.60 -14.62
CA LYS A 130 -63.00 9.11 -15.93
C LYS A 130 -61.47 9.03 -16.11
N TYR A 131 -60.74 8.76 -15.02
CA TYR A 131 -59.31 8.54 -14.95
C TYR A 131 -58.96 7.07 -14.63
N ALA A 132 -59.84 6.11 -14.96
CA ALA A 132 -59.75 4.72 -14.50
C ALA A 132 -58.35 4.06 -14.63
N PRO A 133 -57.59 4.20 -15.73
CA PRO A 133 -56.24 3.62 -15.81
C PRO A 133 -55.30 4.14 -14.73
N TYR A 134 -55.33 5.45 -14.48
CA TYR A 134 -54.51 6.09 -13.46
C TYR A 134 -55.03 5.83 -12.04
N ALA A 135 -56.35 5.83 -11.84
CA ALA A 135 -56.95 5.50 -10.55
C ALA A 135 -56.61 4.07 -10.11
N LYS A 136 -56.58 3.10 -11.04
CA LYS A 136 -56.16 1.71 -10.76
C LYS A 136 -54.69 1.62 -10.37
N TYR A 137 -53.82 2.23 -11.15
CA TYR A 137 -52.39 2.30 -10.84
C TYR A 137 -52.14 2.84 -9.43
N LEU A 138 -52.77 3.97 -9.07
CA LEU A 138 -52.67 4.55 -7.73
C LEU A 138 -53.23 3.64 -6.62
N ILE A 139 -54.25 2.82 -6.91
CA ILE A 139 -54.75 1.81 -5.96
C ILE A 139 -53.75 0.66 -5.78
N GLY A 140 -53.06 0.26 -6.87
CA GLY A 140 -52.07 -0.82 -6.91
C GLY A 140 -50.74 -0.50 -6.23
N GLU A 141 -50.42 0.78 -6.01
CA GLU A 141 -49.20 1.20 -5.30
C GLU A 141 -49.09 0.62 -3.88
N ALA A 142 -47.88 0.41 -3.36
CA ALA A 142 -47.72 -0.12 -2.01
C ALA A 142 -48.09 0.92 -0.93
N ASP A 143 -48.72 0.49 0.15
CA ASP A 143 -49.16 1.41 1.23
C ASP A 143 -47.98 1.96 2.06
N ASN A 144 -46.80 1.34 1.98
CA ASN A 144 -45.62 1.65 2.77
C ASN A 144 -44.45 2.22 1.95
N GLN A 145 -44.73 2.98 0.89
CA GLN A 145 -43.67 3.55 0.04
C GLN A 145 -42.89 4.67 0.72
N ILE A 146 -43.53 5.50 1.54
CA ILE A 146 -42.86 6.61 2.25
C ILE A 146 -42.89 6.40 3.77
N PRO A 147 -41.95 6.98 4.55
CA PRO A 147 -41.84 6.74 5.99
C PRO A 147 -43.12 6.94 6.80
N SER A 148 -43.98 7.88 6.41
CA SER A 148 -45.29 8.09 7.05
C SER A 148 -46.29 6.93 6.84
N GLY A 149 -46.09 6.09 5.83
CA GLY A 149 -46.84 4.86 5.57
C GLY A 149 -46.21 3.59 6.19
N TRP A 150 -44.95 3.65 6.65
CA TRP A 150 -44.22 2.49 7.17
C TRP A 150 -44.83 1.85 8.41
N SER A 151 -44.41 0.61 8.66
CA SER A 151 -44.68 -0.14 9.89
C SER A 151 -44.27 0.63 11.15
N LYS A 152 -44.95 0.37 12.28
CA LYS A 152 -44.63 1.03 13.56
C LYS A 152 -43.17 0.83 14.02
N PRO A 153 -42.57 -0.37 13.89
CA PRO A 153 -41.17 -0.56 14.25
C PRO A 153 -40.22 0.23 13.33
N ALA A 154 -40.48 0.27 12.02
CA ALA A 154 -39.67 1.03 11.06
C ALA A 154 -39.73 2.53 11.33
N LYS A 155 -40.92 3.07 11.63
CA LYS A 155 -41.09 4.48 12.05
C LYS A 155 -40.27 4.80 13.30
N LYS A 156 -40.36 3.95 14.31
CA LYS A 156 -39.61 4.12 15.55
C LYS A 156 -38.10 4.09 15.30
N LEU A 157 -37.62 3.12 14.52
CA LEU A 157 -36.20 3.00 14.19
C LEU A 157 -35.69 4.23 13.43
N LEU A 158 -36.46 4.73 12.45
CA LEU A 158 -36.10 5.95 11.73
C LEU A 158 -36.12 7.18 12.65
N ASP A 159 -37.11 7.32 13.53
CA ASP A 159 -37.17 8.40 14.52
C ASP A 159 -35.96 8.34 15.49
N ASP A 160 -35.57 7.14 15.94
CA ASP A 160 -34.39 6.91 16.79
C ASP A 160 -33.08 7.26 16.06
N ILE A 161 -32.99 6.95 14.75
CA ILE A 161 -31.85 7.30 13.89
C ILE A 161 -31.76 8.80 13.65
N VAL A 162 -32.88 9.47 13.41
CA VAL A 162 -32.93 10.94 13.24
C VAL A 162 -32.64 11.66 14.56
N GLY A 163 -33.02 11.05 15.68
CA GLY A 163 -32.61 11.43 17.04
C GLY A 163 -33.15 12.79 17.46
N ASP A 164 -34.48 12.93 17.54
CA ASP A 164 -35.17 14.20 17.86
C ASP A 164 -34.79 15.35 16.92
N ASP A 165 -34.88 15.11 15.60
CA ASP A 165 -34.51 16.09 14.55
C ASP A 165 -33.04 16.57 14.64
N THR A 166 -32.15 15.78 15.25
CA THR A 166 -30.71 16.09 15.33
C THR A 166 -30.07 16.08 13.94
N ILE A 167 -30.34 15.06 13.13
CA ILE A 167 -30.02 15.03 11.69
C ILE A 167 -31.33 15.17 10.89
N PRO A 168 -31.32 15.62 9.63
CA PRO A 168 -32.53 15.66 8.81
C PRO A 168 -33.01 14.22 8.48
N PRO A 169 -34.24 14.03 7.97
CA PRO A 169 -35.26 15.04 7.80
C PRO A 169 -36.02 15.31 9.10
N THR A 170 -36.55 16.51 9.26
CA THR A 170 -37.39 16.83 10.42
C THR A 170 -38.73 16.10 10.32
N ARG A 171 -39.16 15.45 11.41
CA ARG A 171 -40.44 14.71 11.52
C ARG A 171 -40.67 13.76 10.34
N PRO A 172 -39.85 12.70 10.19
CA PRO A 172 -39.91 11.82 9.03
C PRO A 172 -41.26 11.10 8.85
N THR A 173 -42.03 10.92 9.92
CA THR A 173 -43.13 9.94 9.98
C THR A 173 -44.54 10.54 10.14
N ASP A 174 -44.70 11.88 10.05
CA ASP A 174 -45.90 12.58 10.53
C ASP A 174 -46.96 13.00 9.47
N TRP A 175 -46.80 12.68 8.17
CA TRP A 175 -47.71 13.17 7.13
C TRP A 175 -49.16 12.71 7.29
N VAL A 176 -49.39 11.47 7.73
CA VAL A 176 -50.75 10.96 8.01
C VAL A 176 -51.41 11.74 9.15
N ASP A 177 -50.65 12.09 10.17
CA ASP A 177 -51.16 12.87 11.31
C ASP A 177 -51.39 14.33 10.94
N ARG A 178 -50.59 14.90 10.03
CA ARG A 178 -50.84 16.22 9.44
C ARG A 178 -52.11 16.22 8.61
N TRP A 179 -52.33 15.19 7.78
CA TRP A 179 -53.56 15.05 7.00
C TRP A 179 -54.80 14.97 7.88
N ARG A 180 -54.77 14.16 8.94
CA ARG A 180 -55.87 14.08 9.93
C ARG A 180 -56.20 15.44 10.54
N LYS A 181 -55.18 16.22 10.89
CA LYS A 181 -55.36 17.53 11.55
C LYS A 181 -55.75 18.64 10.58
N ARG A 182 -55.02 18.80 9.47
CA ARG A 182 -55.22 19.86 8.47
C ARG A 182 -56.47 19.60 7.63
N CYS A 183 -56.59 18.40 7.08
CA CYS A 183 -57.65 18.06 6.12
C CYS A 183 -58.90 17.46 6.77
N LYS A 184 -58.93 17.34 8.11
CA LYS A 184 -60.00 16.67 8.86
C LYS A 184 -60.28 15.24 8.34
N GLY A 185 -59.21 14.54 7.94
CA GLY A 185 -59.29 13.20 7.36
C GLY A 185 -59.86 12.17 8.34
N ASP A 186 -60.74 11.29 7.86
CA ASP A 186 -61.27 10.17 8.65
C ASP A 186 -60.21 9.06 8.78
N PRO A 187 -59.72 8.73 9.99
CA PRO A 187 -58.73 7.66 10.18
C PRO A 187 -59.22 6.27 9.75
N LYS A 188 -60.53 6.07 9.53
CA LYS A 188 -61.10 4.82 9.01
C LYS A 188 -61.11 4.73 7.49
N ASP A 189 -60.94 5.85 6.79
CA ASP A 189 -60.92 5.91 5.34
C ASP A 189 -59.52 5.62 4.80
N LYS A 190 -59.22 4.32 4.64
CA LYS A 190 -57.91 3.85 4.16
C LYS A 190 -57.56 4.38 2.77
N ILE A 191 -58.56 4.56 1.90
CA ILE A 191 -58.33 5.08 0.54
C ILE A 191 -57.96 6.57 0.61
N ALA A 192 -58.62 7.36 1.45
CA ALA A 192 -58.27 8.76 1.61
C ALA A 192 -56.91 8.96 2.32
N ALA A 193 -56.56 8.08 3.27
CA ALA A 193 -55.24 8.08 3.89
C ALA A 193 -54.14 7.71 2.90
N LYS A 194 -54.37 6.72 2.03
CA LYS A 194 -53.46 6.34 0.94
C LYS A 194 -53.32 7.46 -0.08
N ALA A 195 -54.42 8.07 -0.50
CA ALA A 195 -54.39 9.24 -1.38
C ALA A 195 -53.55 10.37 -0.77
N ALA A 196 -53.66 10.63 0.54
CA ALA A 196 -52.83 11.64 1.20
C ALA A 196 -51.32 11.36 1.09
N LEU A 197 -50.90 10.10 1.22
CA LEU A 197 -49.49 9.72 1.07
C LEU A 197 -49.03 9.77 -0.40
N LEU A 198 -49.86 9.33 -1.33
CA LEU A 198 -49.57 9.38 -2.77
C LEU A 198 -49.44 10.83 -3.27
N ILE A 199 -50.25 11.76 -2.74
CA ILE A 199 -50.09 13.19 -3.04
C ILE A 199 -48.71 13.67 -2.62
N ILE A 200 -48.30 13.42 -1.37
CA ILE A 200 -46.94 13.82 -0.91
C ILE A 200 -45.85 13.26 -1.83
N GLN A 201 -46.01 12.01 -2.25
CA GLN A 201 -45.01 11.28 -3.02
C GLN A 201 -44.96 11.65 -4.50
N ARG A 202 -46.08 12.05 -5.11
CA ARG A 202 -46.19 12.08 -6.58
C ARG A 202 -46.79 13.35 -7.16
N SER A 203 -47.50 14.15 -6.37
CA SER A 203 -48.13 15.36 -6.92
C SER A 203 -47.09 16.39 -7.33
N ASP A 204 -47.34 17.04 -8.46
CA ASP A 204 -46.68 18.29 -8.78
C ASP A 204 -47.55 19.44 -8.24
N ASP A 205 -47.05 20.10 -7.20
CA ASP A 205 -47.78 21.04 -6.34
C ASP A 205 -49.19 20.58 -5.89
N ALA A 206 -50.23 20.86 -6.67
CA ALA A 206 -51.62 20.54 -6.36
C ALA A 206 -52.30 19.64 -7.41
N ILE A 207 -51.55 19.11 -8.38
CA ILE A 207 -52.07 18.29 -9.48
C ILE A 207 -51.38 16.92 -9.52
N MET A 208 -52.08 15.94 -10.08
CA MET A 208 -51.59 14.57 -10.27
C MET A 208 -51.50 14.27 -11.76
N ILE A 209 -50.31 13.88 -12.23
CA ILE A 209 -49.97 13.85 -13.64
C ILE A 209 -49.71 12.40 -14.09
N PRO A 210 -50.68 11.74 -14.75
CA PRO A 210 -50.50 10.37 -15.21
C PRO A 210 -49.32 10.23 -16.18
N ALA A 211 -48.67 9.06 -16.16
CA ALA A 211 -47.45 8.71 -16.90
C ALA A 211 -46.18 9.46 -16.46
N TYR A 212 -46.26 10.77 -16.17
CA TYR A 212 -45.13 11.53 -15.61
C TYR A 212 -44.75 11.02 -14.22
N ASP A 213 -45.75 10.71 -13.37
CA ASP A 213 -45.57 10.12 -12.04
C ASP A 213 -44.75 8.82 -12.00
N ALA A 214 -44.57 8.14 -13.15
CA ALA A 214 -43.82 6.89 -13.25
C ALA A 214 -42.34 7.12 -13.64
N TYR A 215 -41.93 8.36 -13.95
CA TYR A 215 -40.58 8.66 -14.42
C TYR A 215 -39.56 8.48 -13.29
N ASN A 216 -38.35 8.06 -13.66
CA ASN A 216 -37.29 7.77 -12.69
C ASN A 216 -36.71 9.09 -12.17
N HIS A 217 -36.05 9.05 -11.01
CA HIS A 217 -35.45 10.24 -10.43
C HIS A 217 -33.92 10.14 -10.36
N ARG A 218 -33.21 11.14 -10.91
CA ARG A 218 -31.76 11.35 -10.68
C ARG A 218 -31.35 12.79 -11.02
N ASN A 219 -30.38 13.31 -10.27
CA ASN A 219 -29.97 14.71 -10.30
C ASN A 219 -28.74 15.01 -11.16
N GLY A 220 -28.46 16.31 -11.29
CA GLY A 220 -27.20 16.86 -11.80
C GLY A 220 -26.90 16.43 -13.23
N LYS A 221 -25.69 15.91 -13.47
CA LYS A 221 -25.26 15.49 -14.81
C LYS A 221 -26.13 14.37 -15.40
N TRP A 222 -26.86 13.63 -14.57
CA TRP A 222 -27.67 12.49 -14.99
C TRP A 222 -29.06 12.87 -15.49
N THR A 223 -29.66 13.94 -14.96
CA THR A 223 -30.99 14.42 -15.37
C THR A 223 -31.03 14.61 -16.89
N ASN A 224 -31.99 13.98 -17.55
CA ASN A 224 -32.04 13.92 -19.02
C ASN A 224 -33.36 14.41 -19.63
N THR A 225 -34.30 14.82 -18.79
CA THR A 225 -35.55 15.45 -19.20
C THR A 225 -35.74 16.84 -18.60
N LYS A 226 -36.60 17.62 -19.24
CA LYS A 226 -37.24 18.80 -18.64
C LYS A 226 -38.73 18.73 -18.91
N THR A 227 -39.50 19.29 -18.00
CA THR A 227 -40.93 19.48 -18.14
C THR A 227 -41.21 20.96 -18.38
N VAL A 228 -42.25 21.27 -19.13
CA VAL A 228 -42.86 22.59 -19.22
C VAL A 228 -44.36 22.41 -18.99
N GLU A 229 -44.89 23.17 -18.05
CA GLU A 229 -46.32 23.21 -17.76
C GLU A 229 -46.98 24.43 -18.41
N GLU A 230 -48.03 24.19 -19.19
CA GLU A 230 -48.92 25.24 -19.67
C GLU A 230 -50.28 25.05 -19.01
N GLU A 231 -50.57 25.86 -17.98
CA GLU A 231 -51.79 25.77 -17.18
C GLU A 231 -53.05 25.76 -18.06
N GLY A 232 -53.91 24.76 -17.86
CA GLY A 232 -55.13 24.56 -18.65
C GLY A 232 -54.91 23.96 -20.04
N VAL A 233 -53.66 23.73 -20.48
CA VAL A 233 -53.32 23.22 -21.82
C VAL A 233 -52.73 21.82 -21.75
N ALA A 234 -51.51 21.66 -21.23
CA ALA A 234 -50.84 20.37 -21.10
C ALA A 234 -49.57 20.45 -20.25
N HIS A 235 -49.14 19.29 -19.78
CA HIS A 235 -47.81 19.06 -19.21
C HIS A 235 -46.94 18.36 -20.26
N VAL A 236 -45.82 18.98 -20.65
CA VAL A 236 -44.96 18.50 -21.75
C VAL A 236 -43.56 18.19 -21.24
N THR A 237 -43.10 16.95 -21.40
CA THR A 237 -41.74 16.52 -21.05
C THR A 237 -40.93 16.24 -22.31
N SER A 238 -39.73 16.81 -22.38
CA SER A 238 -38.81 16.70 -23.52
C SER A 238 -37.39 16.37 -23.07
N ALA A 239 -36.62 15.71 -23.93
CA ALA A 239 -35.22 15.37 -23.66
C ALA A 239 -34.35 16.63 -23.64
N ILE A 240 -33.52 16.84 -22.61
CA ILE A 240 -32.55 17.96 -22.55
C ILE A 240 -31.15 17.57 -23.04
N LYS A 241 -30.89 16.27 -23.16
CA LYS A 241 -29.72 15.66 -23.79
C LYS A 241 -30.17 14.40 -24.53
N THR A 242 -29.30 13.83 -25.35
CA THR A 242 -29.57 12.54 -26.00
C THR A 242 -29.67 11.45 -24.92
N ILE A 243 -30.67 10.57 -25.04
CA ILE A 243 -30.87 9.40 -24.19
C ILE A 243 -30.67 8.17 -25.09
N GLU A 244 -29.66 7.37 -24.80
CA GLU A 244 -29.32 6.19 -25.59
C GLU A 244 -30.26 5.02 -25.28
N GLU A 245 -30.31 4.04 -26.19
CA GLU A 245 -31.10 2.82 -25.99
C GLU A 245 -30.66 2.09 -24.72
N GLY A 246 -31.63 1.71 -23.89
CA GLY A 246 -31.42 1.04 -22.60
C GLY A 246 -31.26 2.00 -21.42
N GLU A 247 -31.03 3.30 -21.63
CA GLU A 247 -30.88 4.29 -20.57
C GLU A 247 -32.22 4.62 -19.88
N GLU A 248 -32.15 4.87 -18.58
CA GLU A 248 -33.28 5.34 -17.75
C GLU A 248 -33.67 6.79 -18.10
N ILE A 249 -34.97 7.10 -18.03
CA ILE A 249 -35.48 8.47 -18.25
C ILE A 249 -35.65 9.14 -16.88
N PHE A 250 -34.83 10.16 -16.61
CA PHE A 250 -34.71 10.82 -15.31
C PHE A 250 -35.32 12.22 -15.27
N ILE A 251 -36.14 12.46 -14.25
CA ILE A 251 -36.55 13.78 -13.76
C ILE A 251 -35.75 14.16 -12.50
N SER A 252 -35.79 15.43 -12.10
CA SER A 252 -35.14 15.93 -10.88
C SER A 252 -36.13 16.73 -10.04
N TYR A 253 -36.18 16.47 -8.73
CA TYR A 253 -37.07 17.14 -7.77
C TYR A 253 -36.44 18.37 -7.08
N ASN A 254 -35.11 18.49 -7.08
CA ASN A 254 -34.38 19.52 -6.34
C ASN A 254 -33.16 20.14 -7.07
N PHE A 255 -32.68 19.56 -8.18
CA PHE A 255 -31.61 20.11 -9.03
C PHE A 255 -32.10 20.71 -10.36
N CYS A 256 -33.40 20.69 -10.64
CA CYS A 256 -33.95 21.23 -11.87
C CYS A 256 -34.07 22.77 -11.87
N GLU A 257 -34.12 23.37 -13.06
CA GLU A 257 -34.28 24.83 -13.24
C GLU A 257 -35.65 25.33 -12.78
N GLU A 258 -36.68 24.47 -12.89
CA GLU A 258 -38.10 24.79 -12.65
C GLU A 258 -38.61 24.33 -11.27
N CYS A 259 -37.74 23.76 -10.43
CA CYS A 259 -38.05 23.16 -9.11
C CYS A 259 -38.49 24.19 -8.03
N GLY A 260 -38.72 25.45 -8.41
CA GLY A 260 -39.19 26.52 -7.54
C GLY A 260 -38.39 26.67 -6.24
N GLY A 261 -39.12 26.72 -5.10
CA GLY A 261 -38.54 26.86 -3.77
C GLY A 261 -37.76 25.64 -3.26
N ARG A 262 -37.94 24.47 -3.89
CA ARG A 262 -37.27 23.20 -3.50
C ARG A 262 -35.77 23.24 -3.80
N LYS A 263 -35.35 24.04 -4.78
CA LYS A 263 -33.94 24.25 -5.12
C LYS A 263 -33.04 24.67 -3.94
N ASN A 264 -33.59 25.32 -2.91
CA ASN A 264 -32.79 25.91 -1.83
C ASN A 264 -32.96 25.23 -0.46
N PHE A 265 -33.99 24.42 -0.25
CA PHE A 265 -34.36 23.89 1.07
C PHE A 265 -34.83 22.43 1.04
N TYR A 266 -34.44 21.68 0.00
CA TYR A 266 -34.92 20.33 -0.24
C TYR A 266 -33.76 19.45 -0.71
N GLY A 267 -33.44 18.42 0.08
CA GLY A 267 -32.33 17.52 -0.16
C GLY A 267 -32.69 16.05 0.00
N THR A 268 -31.66 15.22 0.06
CA THR A 268 -31.75 13.75 0.13
C THR A 268 -32.57 13.27 1.31
N ALA A 269 -32.50 13.96 2.44
CA ALA A 269 -33.30 13.67 3.61
C ALA A 269 -34.80 13.94 3.39
N GLU A 270 -35.15 15.08 2.80
CA GLU A 270 -36.55 15.38 2.44
C GLU A 270 -37.08 14.42 1.37
N ILE A 271 -36.21 13.97 0.46
CA ILE A 271 -36.58 13.00 -0.57
C ILE A 271 -36.88 11.63 0.02
N LEU A 272 -36.12 11.18 1.03
CA LEU A 272 -36.52 10.00 1.80
C LEU A 272 -37.89 10.20 2.46
N ARG A 273 -38.12 11.34 3.14
CA ARG A 273 -39.36 11.61 3.87
C ARG A 273 -40.59 11.61 2.96
N ASP A 274 -40.49 12.26 1.81
CA ASP A 274 -41.63 12.60 0.98
C ASP A 274 -41.78 11.64 -0.21
N TYR A 275 -40.68 11.08 -0.73
CA TYR A 275 -40.70 10.19 -1.90
C TYR A 275 -40.35 8.73 -1.58
N GLY A 276 -39.73 8.45 -0.42
CA GLY A 276 -39.53 7.10 0.09
C GLY A 276 -38.24 6.40 -0.34
N PHE A 277 -37.27 7.12 -0.89
CA PHE A 277 -35.99 6.55 -1.31
C PHE A 277 -34.81 7.47 -0.97
N VAL A 278 -33.61 6.90 -0.96
CA VAL A 278 -32.36 7.65 -0.83
C VAL A 278 -31.81 7.91 -2.23
N GLU A 279 -31.52 9.17 -2.54
CA GLU A 279 -31.08 9.55 -3.88
C GLU A 279 -29.73 8.92 -4.24
N ARG A 280 -29.58 8.47 -5.49
CA ARG A 280 -28.25 8.23 -6.08
C ARG A 280 -27.50 9.56 -6.24
N MET A 281 -26.18 9.51 -6.33
CA MET A 281 -25.37 10.70 -6.58
C MET A 281 -25.78 11.39 -7.91
N PRO A 282 -25.76 12.74 -7.96
CA PRO A 282 -25.40 13.68 -6.87
C PRO A 282 -26.51 13.87 -5.82
N GLN A 283 -26.09 14.13 -4.59
CA GLN A 283 -26.93 14.31 -3.40
C GLN A 283 -26.82 15.74 -2.84
N ARG A 284 -27.87 16.22 -2.16
CA ARG A 284 -27.86 17.50 -1.43
C ARG A 284 -28.27 17.27 0.01
N TRP A 285 -27.51 17.84 0.95
CA TRP A 285 -27.76 17.67 2.38
C TRP A 285 -28.00 19.01 3.08
N HIS A 286 -29.02 19.04 3.94
CA HIS A 286 -29.41 20.20 4.76
C HIS A 286 -29.48 19.81 6.25
N TYR A 287 -28.53 20.26 7.05
CA TYR A 287 -28.54 20.02 8.50
C TYR A 287 -28.93 21.31 9.22
N PHE A 288 -30.04 21.30 9.96
CA PHE A 288 -30.59 22.52 10.58
C PHE A 288 -30.06 22.82 11.99
N MET A 289 -29.50 21.82 12.68
CA MET A 289 -29.04 21.91 14.06
C MET A 289 -27.59 21.43 14.19
N PRO A 290 -26.74 22.01 15.06
CA PRO A 290 -26.97 23.19 15.91
C PRO A 290 -26.87 24.52 15.13
N THR A 291 -26.38 24.48 13.89
CA THR A 291 -26.37 25.60 12.95
C THR A 291 -26.65 25.07 11.54
N HIS A 292 -27.24 25.90 10.68
CA HIS A 292 -27.65 25.49 9.34
C HIS A 292 -26.43 25.23 8.42
N TYR A 293 -26.17 23.96 8.11
CA TYR A 293 -25.18 23.49 7.15
C TYR A 293 -25.84 22.98 5.87
N GLN A 294 -25.27 23.33 4.72
CA GLN A 294 -25.74 22.86 3.42
C GLN A 294 -24.58 22.65 2.46
N PHE A 295 -24.55 21.47 1.85
CA PHE A 295 -23.57 21.08 0.86
C PHE A 295 -24.13 20.03 -0.11
N ASP A 296 -23.53 19.99 -1.30
CA ASP A 296 -23.84 19.02 -2.35
C ASP A 296 -22.68 18.04 -2.47
N LEU A 297 -23.00 16.77 -2.73
CA LEU A 297 -22.04 15.71 -3.06
C LEU A 297 -22.21 15.33 -4.53
N ASP A 298 -21.10 15.20 -5.25
CA ASP A 298 -21.11 14.80 -6.66
C ASP A 298 -20.05 13.73 -6.92
N GLU A 299 -20.36 12.81 -7.84
CA GLU A 299 -19.47 11.73 -8.26
C GLU A 299 -18.77 12.11 -9.57
N ASP A 300 -17.45 12.02 -9.60
CA ASP A 300 -16.71 12.18 -10.84
C ASP A 300 -16.80 10.92 -11.72
N ASP A 301 -16.10 10.92 -12.86
CA ASP A 301 -16.17 9.81 -13.82
C ASP A 301 -15.38 8.56 -13.35
N ASN A 302 -14.57 8.68 -12.30
CA ASN A 302 -13.87 7.58 -11.63
C ASN A 302 -14.65 7.01 -10.44
N GLY A 303 -15.77 7.65 -10.06
CA GLY A 303 -16.59 7.29 -8.91
C GLY A 303 -16.17 7.97 -7.61
N ASP A 304 -15.25 8.94 -7.66
CA ASP A 304 -14.82 9.67 -6.47
C ASP A 304 -15.85 10.74 -6.09
N ILE A 305 -16.16 10.80 -4.78
CA ILE A 305 -17.15 11.72 -4.23
C ILE A 305 -16.48 13.03 -3.83
N SER A 306 -16.86 14.11 -4.51
CA SER A 306 -16.48 15.47 -4.18
C SER A 306 -17.58 16.18 -3.36
N LEU A 307 -17.19 17.17 -2.55
CA LEU A 307 -18.11 17.98 -1.73
C LEU A 307 -18.05 19.45 -2.11
N LYS A 308 -19.22 20.06 -2.32
CA LYS A 308 -19.37 21.49 -2.60
C LYS A 308 -20.27 22.17 -1.57
N TRP A 309 -19.68 23.02 -0.74
CA TRP A 309 -20.41 23.81 0.24
C TRP A 309 -21.26 24.91 -0.40
N HIS A 310 -22.46 25.12 0.14
CA HIS A 310 -23.24 26.32 -0.18
C HIS A 310 -22.67 27.54 0.57
N SER A 311 -22.37 28.63 -0.15
CA SER A 311 -21.56 29.76 0.35
C SER A 311 -22.10 30.49 1.59
N LYS A 312 -23.41 30.38 1.85
CA LYS A 312 -24.09 30.95 3.03
C LYS A 312 -24.14 29.99 4.23
N HIS A 313 -23.92 28.70 4.01
CA HIS A 313 -24.12 27.62 5.01
C HIS A 313 -22.84 26.84 5.32
N ARG A 314 -21.70 27.23 4.73
CA ARG A 314 -20.37 26.80 5.19
C ARG A 314 -20.01 27.53 6.49
N PRO A 315 -19.48 26.85 7.52
CA PRO A 315 -18.85 27.52 8.66
C PRO A 315 -17.69 28.43 8.18
N LYS A 316 -17.61 29.66 8.71
CA LYS A 316 -16.64 30.68 8.22
C LYS A 316 -15.55 31.09 9.20
N SER A 317 -15.73 30.85 10.50
CA SER A 317 -14.73 31.15 11.53
C SER A 317 -14.21 29.85 12.14
N GLU A 318 -12.98 29.85 12.62
CA GLU A 318 -12.31 28.71 13.26
C GLU A 318 -13.16 28.10 14.40
N GLU A 319 -13.60 28.92 15.35
CA GLU A 319 -14.51 28.51 16.43
C GLU A 319 -15.85 27.90 15.93
N LYS A 320 -16.31 28.26 14.72
CA LYS A 320 -17.51 27.66 14.11
C LYS A 320 -17.16 26.39 13.32
N MET A 321 -15.97 26.31 12.73
CA MET A 321 -15.45 25.12 12.06
C MET A 321 -15.18 24.00 13.08
N GLU A 322 -14.54 24.29 14.21
CA GLU A 322 -14.31 23.34 15.30
C GLU A 322 -15.63 22.83 15.89
N ARG A 323 -16.58 23.73 16.20
CA ARG A 323 -17.91 23.33 16.68
C ARG A 323 -18.67 22.48 15.65
N ALA A 324 -18.53 22.81 14.36
CA ALA A 324 -19.12 22.02 13.28
C ALA A 324 -18.48 20.62 13.20
N MET A 325 -17.15 20.53 13.20
CA MET A 325 -16.42 19.26 13.18
C MET A 325 -16.72 18.39 14.39
N MET A 326 -16.73 18.97 15.60
CA MET A 326 -17.14 18.26 16.82
C MET A 326 -18.55 17.69 16.69
N TRP A 327 -19.51 18.47 16.19
CA TRP A 327 -20.87 18.00 16.04
C TRP A 327 -21.00 16.95 14.94
N ILE A 328 -20.40 17.17 13.77
CA ILE A 328 -20.38 16.22 12.63
C ILE A 328 -19.73 14.90 13.06
N GLY A 329 -18.56 14.95 13.70
CA GLY A 329 -17.86 13.79 14.23
C GLY A 329 -18.69 13.00 15.24
N ARG A 330 -19.43 13.69 16.13
CA ARG A 330 -20.39 13.04 17.05
C ARG A 330 -21.52 12.33 16.29
N GLN A 331 -22.06 12.93 15.22
CA GLN A 331 -23.12 12.29 14.43
C GLN A 331 -22.60 11.07 13.65
N ILE A 332 -21.40 11.14 13.05
CA ILE A 332 -20.76 9.98 12.39
C ILE A 332 -20.61 8.83 13.39
N ARG A 333 -20.06 9.10 14.59
CA ARG A 333 -19.89 8.09 15.63
C ARG A 333 -21.22 7.51 16.11
N ARG A 334 -22.24 8.35 16.29
CA ARG A 334 -23.60 7.93 16.66
C ARG A 334 -24.18 6.98 15.61
N LEU A 335 -24.12 7.34 14.33
CA LEU A 335 -24.66 6.54 13.23
C LEU A 335 -23.90 5.23 13.04
N ARG A 336 -22.57 5.23 13.10
CA ARG A 336 -21.75 4.00 13.07
C ARG A 336 -22.02 3.10 14.27
N ARG A 337 -22.20 3.66 15.47
CA ARG A 337 -22.58 2.90 16.67
C ARG A 337 -23.94 2.23 16.47
N ILE A 338 -24.94 2.97 15.97
CA ILE A 338 -26.28 2.44 15.68
C ILE A 338 -26.20 1.29 14.65
N LYS A 339 -25.37 1.43 13.61
CA LYS A 339 -25.17 0.37 12.61
C LYS A 339 -24.51 -0.90 13.19
N ASN A 340 -23.58 -0.73 14.14
CA ASN A 340 -22.80 -1.81 14.73
C ASN A 340 -23.43 -2.43 15.99
N ILE A 341 -24.63 -2.00 16.41
CA ILE A 341 -25.38 -2.71 17.44
C ILE A 341 -25.78 -4.07 16.87
N ASP A 342 -25.55 -5.14 17.63
CA ASP A 342 -26.16 -6.43 17.37
C ASP A 342 -27.65 -6.31 17.66
N TRP A 343 -28.42 -6.01 16.62
CA TRP A 343 -29.86 -5.93 16.72
C TRP A 343 -30.34 -7.37 16.95
N ASN A 344 -31.02 -7.64 18.07
CA ASN A 344 -31.64 -8.94 18.43
C ASN A 344 -32.74 -9.41 17.43
N PHE A 345 -32.70 -8.92 16.20
CA PHE A 345 -33.58 -9.16 15.06
C PHE A 345 -32.79 -8.81 13.80
N GLY A 346 -32.15 -9.79 13.17
CA GLY A 346 -31.68 -9.65 11.79
C GLY A 346 -32.86 -9.73 10.81
N PHE A 347 -32.69 -9.33 9.54
CA PHE A 347 -33.76 -9.48 8.52
C PHE A 347 -34.22 -10.95 8.36
N GLU A 348 -33.39 -11.91 8.75
CA GLU A 348 -33.72 -13.34 8.73
C GLU A 348 -34.65 -13.78 9.88
N ASP A 349 -34.89 -12.92 10.87
CA ASP A 349 -35.75 -13.18 12.02
C ASP A 349 -37.21 -12.77 11.70
N LYS A 350 -38.10 -13.75 11.54
CA LYS A 350 -39.45 -13.57 10.96
C LYS A 350 -40.44 -12.72 11.77
N ASP A 351 -40.07 -12.19 12.93
CA ASP A 351 -41.00 -11.59 13.90
C ASP A 351 -40.81 -10.07 14.17
N HIS A 352 -39.94 -9.37 13.43
CA HIS A 352 -39.71 -7.92 13.66
C HIS A 352 -40.79 -6.98 13.06
N GLY A 353 -41.68 -7.49 12.21
CA GLY A 353 -42.84 -6.74 11.70
C GLY A 353 -42.52 -5.54 10.77
N MET A 354 -41.30 -5.49 10.21
CA MET A 354 -40.89 -4.54 9.16
C MET A 354 -40.75 -5.27 7.82
N THR A 355 -40.92 -4.57 6.72
CA THR A 355 -40.62 -5.14 5.39
C THR A 355 -39.14 -5.00 5.05
N LYS A 356 -38.65 -5.82 4.11
CA LYS A 356 -37.26 -5.72 3.62
C LYS A 356 -36.95 -4.33 3.08
N TYR A 357 -37.88 -3.79 2.30
CA TYR A 357 -37.77 -2.46 1.71
C TYR A 357 -37.61 -1.36 2.79
N GLU A 358 -38.42 -1.40 3.86
CA GLU A 358 -38.31 -0.46 4.97
C GLU A 358 -36.94 -0.56 5.66
N TRP A 359 -36.46 -1.78 5.90
CA TRP A 359 -35.17 -2.03 6.52
C TRP A 359 -34.00 -1.54 5.67
N ASP A 360 -33.95 -1.97 4.39
CA ASP A 360 -32.86 -1.63 3.47
C ASP A 360 -32.80 -0.11 3.24
N THR A 361 -33.96 0.54 3.07
CA THR A 361 -34.02 2.00 2.87
C THR A 361 -33.53 2.78 4.09
N ILE A 362 -33.82 2.32 5.31
CA ILE A 362 -33.33 2.95 6.55
C ILE A 362 -31.79 2.89 6.60
N TRP A 363 -31.21 1.74 6.27
CA TRP A 363 -29.76 1.57 6.36
C TRP A 363 -29.02 2.24 5.20
N GLU A 364 -29.59 2.26 4.00
CA GLU A 364 -29.11 3.09 2.89
C GLU A 364 -29.07 4.56 3.29
N PHE A 365 -30.07 5.04 4.02
CA PHE A 365 -30.12 6.41 4.52
C PHE A 365 -29.05 6.71 5.59
N VAL A 366 -28.81 5.75 6.48
CA VAL A 366 -27.72 5.83 7.47
C VAL A 366 -26.37 5.91 6.77
N ASP A 367 -26.14 5.06 5.77
CA ASP A 367 -24.88 5.02 5.02
C ASP A 367 -24.65 6.30 4.22
N ALA A 368 -25.70 6.82 3.56
CA ALA A 368 -25.64 8.09 2.85
C ALA A 368 -25.34 9.27 3.80
N ASN A 369 -25.95 9.30 5.00
CA ASN A 369 -25.61 10.30 6.02
C ASN A 369 -24.16 10.17 6.51
N ILE A 370 -23.67 8.96 6.75
CA ILE A 370 -22.28 8.73 7.19
C ILE A 370 -21.32 9.24 6.12
N ALA A 371 -21.56 8.91 4.84
CA ALA A 371 -20.74 9.38 3.73
C ALA A 371 -20.75 10.92 3.63
N ALA A 372 -21.94 11.52 3.68
CA ALA A 372 -22.11 12.96 3.61
C ALA A 372 -21.42 13.71 4.75
N LEU A 373 -21.64 13.28 5.99
CA LEU A 373 -21.01 13.87 7.16
C LEU A 373 -19.50 13.64 7.17
N THR A 374 -19.01 12.48 6.70
CA THR A 374 -17.57 12.18 6.62
C THR A 374 -16.89 13.12 5.63
N LYS A 375 -17.44 13.29 4.42
CA LYS A 375 -16.90 14.25 3.43
C LYS A 375 -16.97 15.69 3.95
N ALA A 376 -18.04 16.06 4.65
CA ALA A 376 -18.15 17.37 5.28
C ALA A 376 -17.07 17.57 6.35
N HIS A 377 -16.82 16.55 7.18
CA HIS A 377 -15.77 16.56 8.20
C HIS A 377 -14.38 16.72 7.57
N GLU A 378 -14.03 15.90 6.57
CA GLU A 378 -12.77 15.96 5.81
C GLU A 378 -12.54 17.36 5.19
N SER A 379 -13.58 17.93 4.59
CA SER A 379 -13.48 19.26 3.95
C SER A 379 -13.28 20.42 4.94
N LEU A 380 -13.64 20.22 6.21
CA LEU A 380 -13.44 21.19 7.28
C LEU A 380 -12.08 20.98 7.96
N SER A 381 -11.65 19.72 8.13
CA SER A 381 -10.30 19.41 8.65
C SER A 381 -9.20 19.84 7.69
N ALA A 382 -9.40 19.67 6.38
CA ALA A 382 -8.46 20.16 5.37
C ALA A 382 -8.21 21.67 5.50
N LYS A 383 -9.18 22.46 5.99
CA LYS A 383 -9.02 23.91 6.17
C LYS A 383 -8.40 24.35 7.50
N LEU A 384 -8.47 23.51 8.54
CA LEU A 384 -7.60 23.64 9.72
C LEU A 384 -6.16 23.22 9.41
N LEU A 385 -5.97 22.41 8.36
CA LEU A 385 -4.66 22.07 7.80
C LEU A 385 -4.17 23.14 6.79
N ASP A 386 -5.07 23.85 6.09
CA ASP A 386 -4.70 24.78 4.99
C ASP A 386 -4.41 26.25 5.35
N GLU A 387 -4.48 26.68 6.61
CA GLU A 387 -4.00 28.04 6.96
C GLU A 387 -3.02 28.11 8.15
N GLU A 388 -2.56 26.99 8.73
CA GLU A 388 -1.39 27.06 9.61
C GLU A 388 -0.45 25.83 9.72
N GLN A 389 -0.73 24.64 9.17
CA GLN A 389 0.22 23.51 9.25
C GLN A 389 0.18 22.51 8.07
N ILE A 390 0.25 22.99 6.83
CA ILE A 390 1.01 22.31 5.77
C ILE A 390 2.23 23.18 5.47
N GLN A 391 3.01 23.42 6.52
CA GLN A 391 4.42 23.14 6.37
C GLN A 391 4.51 21.62 6.46
N GLU A 392 4.70 20.95 5.32
CA GLU A 392 5.73 19.93 5.35
C GLU A 392 6.90 20.58 6.10
N GLN A 393 7.17 20.14 7.32
CA GLN A 393 8.54 20.17 7.80
C GLN A 393 9.32 19.18 6.91
N THR A 394 9.45 19.50 5.62
CA THR A 394 10.75 19.38 4.99
C THR A 394 11.52 20.57 5.56
N CYS A 395 12.43 20.24 6.46
CA CYS A 395 13.43 21.12 7.01
C CYS A 395 14.13 21.73 5.81
N VAL A 396 13.74 22.96 5.46
CA VAL A 396 14.21 23.71 4.28
C VAL A 396 14.15 22.89 3.00
N ALA A 397 13.12 23.10 2.18
CA ALA A 397 13.12 22.75 0.77
C ALA A 397 14.49 23.02 0.11
N TYR A 398 15.35 22.01 0.04
CA TYR A 398 16.69 22.08 -0.57
C TYR A 398 16.56 22.45 -2.06
N GLU A 399 15.38 22.22 -2.63
CA GLU A 399 15.04 22.55 -4.01
C GLU A 399 14.67 24.02 -4.27
N SER A 400 14.55 24.87 -3.24
CA SER A 400 14.02 26.24 -3.41
C SER A 400 15.06 27.35 -3.68
N GLY A 401 16.37 27.02 -3.81
CA GLY A 401 17.31 27.96 -4.44
C GLY A 401 18.81 27.66 -4.28
N GLY A 402 19.56 27.76 -5.38
CA GLY A 402 21.03 27.90 -5.38
C GLY A 402 21.86 26.69 -5.84
N PHE A 403 21.25 25.65 -6.40
CA PHE A 403 21.95 24.51 -7.00
C PHE A 403 21.99 24.63 -8.53
N ASP A 404 23.18 24.64 -9.10
CA ASP A 404 23.41 24.61 -10.54
C ASP A 404 23.60 23.17 -11.02
N LEU A 405 23.06 22.84 -12.20
CA LEU A 405 23.26 21.52 -12.80
C LEU A 405 24.74 21.35 -13.21
N LEU A 406 25.42 20.34 -12.66
CA LEU A 406 26.76 19.95 -13.10
C LEU A 406 26.69 19.03 -14.32
N GLU A 407 25.87 17.98 -14.23
CA GLU A 407 25.71 17.01 -15.30
C GLU A 407 24.35 16.31 -15.22
N LYS A 408 23.85 15.95 -16.40
CA LYS A 408 22.66 15.13 -16.58
C LYS A 408 23.00 14.01 -17.54
N THR A 409 22.80 12.77 -17.11
CA THR A 409 23.04 11.57 -17.92
C THR A 409 21.80 10.69 -17.88
N GLN A 410 21.29 10.31 -19.05
CA GLN A 410 20.29 9.25 -19.15
C GLN A 410 21.03 7.92 -19.24
N SER A 411 21.00 7.09 -18.19
CA SER A 411 21.51 5.73 -18.26
C SER A 411 20.48 4.81 -18.92
N ALA A 412 20.82 3.53 -19.06
CA ALA A 412 19.88 2.51 -19.53
C ALA A 412 18.70 2.29 -18.58
N TYR A 413 18.83 2.69 -17.32
CA TYR A 413 17.89 2.35 -16.25
C TYR A 413 17.13 3.57 -15.74
N GLN A 414 17.82 4.72 -15.63
CA GLN A 414 17.31 5.88 -14.91
C GLN A 414 18.00 7.18 -15.32
N LEU A 415 17.39 8.30 -14.94
CA LEU A 415 17.98 9.62 -15.14
C LEU A 415 18.88 9.99 -13.96
N VAL A 416 20.19 10.10 -14.20
CA VAL A 416 21.20 10.51 -13.20
C VAL A 416 21.50 12.00 -13.35
N LYS A 417 21.37 12.77 -12.27
CA LYS A 417 21.71 14.20 -12.24
C LYS A 417 22.61 14.53 -11.07
N PHE A 418 23.64 15.32 -11.34
CA PHE A 418 24.46 15.95 -10.32
C PHE A 418 24.24 17.46 -10.34
N LYS A 419 24.04 18.05 -9.17
CA LYS A 419 23.91 19.50 -9.00
C LYS A 419 24.86 19.99 -7.91
N GLU A 420 25.36 21.20 -8.04
CA GLU A 420 26.26 21.83 -7.07
C GLU A 420 25.71 23.16 -6.58
N LYS A 421 25.83 23.39 -5.27
CA LYS A 421 25.62 24.71 -4.68
C LYS A 421 26.93 25.45 -4.57
N GLN A 422 27.16 26.40 -5.49
CA GLN A 422 28.42 27.15 -5.59
C GLN A 422 28.86 27.82 -4.27
N SER A 423 27.91 28.26 -3.44
CA SER A 423 28.22 28.91 -2.16
C SER A 423 28.88 27.97 -1.13
N THR A 424 28.67 26.66 -1.24
CA THR A 424 29.14 25.65 -0.29
C THR A 424 29.99 24.56 -0.92
N ASN A 425 30.10 24.54 -2.26
CA ASN A 425 30.62 23.41 -3.05
C ASN A 425 29.96 22.07 -2.69
N ASP A 426 28.71 22.12 -2.24
CA ASP A 426 27.97 20.92 -1.90
C ASP A 426 27.39 20.32 -3.17
N VAL A 427 27.64 19.04 -3.39
CA VAL A 427 27.20 18.31 -4.58
C VAL A 427 26.09 17.34 -4.16
N CYS A 428 25.02 17.29 -4.94
CA CYS A 428 23.90 16.38 -4.74
C CYS A 428 23.68 15.52 -5.97
N MET A 429 23.30 14.26 -5.74
CA MET A 429 22.86 13.32 -6.75
C MET A 429 21.35 13.13 -6.69
N ASN A 430 20.68 13.21 -7.84
CA ASN A 430 19.30 12.80 -8.01
C ASN A 430 19.22 11.63 -9.00
N LEU A 431 18.35 10.67 -8.68
CA LEU A 431 17.90 9.59 -9.58
C LEU A 431 16.40 9.78 -9.83
N ASP A 432 15.99 9.86 -11.10
CA ASP A 432 14.58 10.05 -11.52
C ASP A 432 13.81 11.16 -10.77
N LYS A 433 14.53 12.26 -10.50
CA LYS A 433 14.11 13.48 -9.78
C LYS A 433 14.15 13.37 -8.25
N ILE A 434 14.37 12.20 -7.67
CA ILE A 434 14.49 12.01 -6.22
C ILE A 434 15.94 12.27 -5.80
N ILE A 435 16.16 13.18 -4.84
CA ILE A 435 17.48 13.37 -4.23
C ILE A 435 17.85 12.09 -3.49
N GLN A 436 18.95 11.47 -3.87
CA GLN A 436 19.46 10.28 -3.19
C GLN A 436 20.41 10.67 -2.07
N ILE A 437 21.38 11.54 -2.38
CA ILE A 437 22.42 11.91 -1.43
C ILE A 437 23.04 13.26 -1.79
N CYS A 438 23.50 14.02 -0.80
CA CYS A 438 24.42 15.15 -0.98
C CYS A 438 25.68 14.96 -0.15
N ALA A 439 26.79 15.53 -0.63
CA ALA A 439 28.10 15.37 -0.03
C ALA A 439 28.13 15.79 1.45
N ASN A 440 27.37 16.83 1.81
CA ASN A 440 27.33 17.42 3.15
C ASN A 440 26.54 16.64 4.23
N TYR A 441 25.82 15.57 3.87
CA TYR A 441 25.14 14.73 4.87
C TYR A 441 25.36 13.23 4.71
N ARG A 442 26.29 12.81 3.83
CA ARG A 442 26.68 11.40 3.64
C ARG A 442 26.84 10.57 4.93
N PRO A 443 27.47 11.08 6.02
CA PRO A 443 27.65 10.26 7.22
C PRO A 443 26.33 9.90 7.92
N HIS A 444 25.31 10.76 7.81
CA HIS A 444 24.03 10.56 8.51
C HIS A 444 23.32 9.29 8.07
N TYR A 445 23.41 8.97 6.78
CA TYR A 445 22.80 7.77 6.23
C TYR A 445 23.74 6.56 6.37
N HIS A 446 24.93 6.65 5.80
CA HIS A 446 25.82 5.49 5.61
C HIS A 446 26.44 4.98 6.92
N GLU A 447 26.90 5.87 7.81
CA GLU A 447 27.44 5.41 9.10
C GLU A 447 26.34 4.74 9.93
N TYR A 448 25.11 5.24 9.84
CA TYR A 448 24.02 4.71 10.63
C TYR A 448 23.54 3.35 10.14
N ILE A 449 23.26 3.21 8.84
CA ILE A 449 22.79 1.94 8.27
C ILE A 449 23.85 0.84 8.39
N THR A 450 25.14 1.18 8.29
CA THR A 450 26.25 0.21 8.39
C THR A 450 26.68 -0.06 9.83
N HIS A 451 26.98 0.97 10.63
CA HIS A 451 27.53 0.80 11.98
C HIS A 451 26.45 0.71 13.07
N GLY A 452 25.30 1.35 12.87
CA GLY A 452 24.14 1.23 13.77
C GLY A 452 23.57 -0.18 13.82
N ALA A 453 23.69 -0.94 12.73
CA ALA A 453 23.42 -2.37 12.69
C ALA A 453 24.63 -3.22 13.10
N GLY A 454 25.83 -2.86 12.60
CA GLY A 454 27.07 -3.55 12.91
C GLY A 454 27.36 -3.68 14.40
N ARG A 455 26.95 -2.73 15.24
CA ARG A 455 27.11 -2.79 16.70
C ARG A 455 26.41 -3.99 17.35
N PHE A 456 25.45 -4.64 16.71
CA PHE A 456 24.81 -5.85 17.24
C PHE A 456 25.55 -7.14 16.86
N VAL A 457 26.62 -7.02 16.09
CA VAL A 457 27.48 -8.11 15.64
C VAL A 457 28.85 -7.96 16.31
N GLU A 458 29.30 -8.99 17.02
CA GLU A 458 30.57 -8.97 17.76
C GLU A 458 31.77 -8.72 16.84
N ASP A 459 31.82 -9.40 15.70
CA ASP A 459 32.93 -9.33 14.74
C ASP A 459 32.37 -9.35 13.31
N VAL A 460 32.43 -8.20 12.62
CA VAL A 460 31.90 -8.03 11.27
C VAL A 460 32.96 -8.38 10.24
N ARG A 461 32.72 -9.44 9.46
CA ARG A 461 33.67 -10.02 8.49
C ARG A 461 33.11 -10.08 7.07
N ARG A 462 31.81 -10.30 6.92
CA ARG A 462 31.15 -10.47 5.61
C ARG A 462 29.95 -9.55 5.49
N ILE A 463 29.98 -8.65 4.53
CA ILE A 463 28.88 -7.71 4.24
C ILE A 463 28.44 -7.91 2.80
N ILE A 464 27.13 -7.94 2.57
CA ILE A 464 26.55 -7.78 1.24
C ILE A 464 25.62 -6.57 1.26
N PHE A 465 25.71 -5.74 0.24
CA PHE A 465 24.79 -4.63 0.04
C PHE A 465 24.17 -4.68 -1.36
N ILE A 466 22.94 -4.18 -1.46
CA ILE A 466 22.15 -4.16 -2.68
C ILE A 466 21.70 -2.74 -2.92
N GLY A 467 21.94 -2.22 -4.12
CA GLY A 467 22.01 -0.79 -4.39
C GLY A 467 23.37 -0.22 -3.95
N GLY A 468 23.41 0.96 -3.34
CA GLY A 468 24.65 1.54 -2.84
C GLY A 468 25.61 1.97 -3.95
N GLY A 469 25.10 2.30 -5.13
CA GLY A 469 25.90 2.71 -6.28
C GLY A 469 26.85 3.86 -5.99
N ASP A 470 26.58 4.73 -5.00
CA ASP A 470 27.47 5.81 -4.60
C ASP A 470 28.79 5.36 -3.92
N SER A 471 28.91 4.06 -3.62
CA SER A 471 30.03 3.39 -2.97
C SER A 471 30.29 3.81 -1.52
N MET A 472 29.36 4.50 -0.87
CA MET A 472 29.54 4.90 0.52
C MET A 472 29.28 3.77 1.51
N LEU A 473 28.33 2.86 1.24
CA LEU A 473 28.20 1.63 2.04
C LEU A 473 29.47 0.79 2.00
N LEU A 474 30.12 0.70 0.83
CA LEU A 474 31.41 0.04 0.68
C LEU A 474 32.50 0.78 1.48
N HIS A 475 32.54 2.10 1.41
CA HIS A 475 33.49 2.92 2.17
C HIS A 475 33.37 2.65 3.69
N GLU A 476 32.16 2.63 4.23
CA GLU A 476 31.92 2.34 5.65
C GLU A 476 32.21 0.87 5.98
N ALA A 477 31.87 -0.08 5.11
CA ALA A 477 32.18 -1.50 5.28
C ALA A 477 33.70 -1.75 5.41
N LEU A 478 34.52 -1.10 4.59
CA LEU A 478 35.98 -1.32 4.60
C LEU A 478 36.68 -0.73 5.83
N LYS A 479 35.98 0.02 6.70
CA LYS A 479 36.52 0.47 7.99
C LYS A 479 36.64 -0.65 9.02
N TYR A 480 35.87 -1.74 8.89
CA TYR A 480 35.95 -2.86 9.82
C TYR A 480 37.31 -3.59 9.70
N PRO A 481 38.04 -3.79 10.81
CA PRO A 481 39.42 -4.27 10.77
C PRO A 481 39.56 -5.74 10.30
N ASN A 482 38.53 -6.56 10.56
CA ASN A 482 38.52 -7.98 10.22
C ASN A 482 37.69 -8.28 8.95
N MET A 483 37.43 -7.28 8.11
CA MET A 483 36.66 -7.47 6.89
C MET A 483 37.31 -8.50 5.96
N GLU A 484 36.56 -9.55 5.60
CA GLU A 484 36.98 -10.65 4.72
C GLU A 484 36.33 -10.55 3.33
N LEU A 485 35.07 -10.12 3.26
CA LEU A 485 34.32 -10.02 2.00
C LEU A 485 33.25 -8.93 2.07
N VAL A 486 33.23 -8.05 1.05
CA VAL A 486 32.16 -7.09 0.79
C VAL A 486 31.63 -7.32 -0.63
N VAL A 487 30.35 -7.64 -0.75
CA VAL A 487 29.69 -7.84 -2.05
C VAL A 487 28.73 -6.69 -2.32
N GLY A 488 28.85 -6.04 -3.47
CA GLY A 488 27.92 -5.00 -3.93
C GLY A 488 27.11 -5.48 -5.13
N LEU A 489 25.79 -5.53 -5.00
CA LEU A 489 24.86 -5.81 -6.11
C LEU A 489 24.23 -4.49 -6.56
N GLU A 490 24.65 -3.94 -7.69
CA GLU A 490 24.17 -2.65 -8.21
C GLU A 490 23.66 -2.81 -9.64
N LEU A 491 22.51 -2.23 -9.96
CA LEU A 491 21.95 -2.33 -11.31
C LEU A 491 22.70 -1.45 -12.31
N ASP A 492 23.03 -0.22 -11.92
CA ASP A 492 23.48 0.84 -12.81
C ASP A 492 24.91 1.30 -12.49
N GLN A 493 25.89 0.72 -13.18
CA GLN A 493 27.29 1.11 -13.05
C GLN A 493 27.54 2.61 -13.37
N THR A 494 26.65 3.26 -14.12
CA THR A 494 26.73 4.71 -14.39
C THR A 494 26.70 5.48 -13.08
N VAL A 495 25.87 5.08 -12.13
CA VAL A 495 25.78 5.71 -10.79
C VAL A 495 27.12 5.63 -10.09
N THR A 496 27.72 4.45 -10.03
CA THR A 496 29.05 4.22 -9.42
C THR A 496 30.15 5.05 -10.03
N ARG A 497 30.22 5.10 -11.37
CA ARG A 497 31.27 5.85 -12.06
C ARG A 497 31.09 7.36 -11.94
N LYS A 498 29.85 7.86 -11.97
CA LYS A 498 29.58 9.30 -11.78
C LYS A 498 29.79 9.73 -10.33
N CYS A 499 29.47 8.87 -9.36
CA CYS A 499 29.82 9.12 -7.96
C CYS A 499 31.34 9.14 -7.75
N PHE A 500 32.10 8.28 -8.42
CA PHE A 500 33.56 8.38 -8.38
C PHE A 500 34.07 9.73 -8.94
N LYS A 501 33.49 10.23 -10.04
CA LYS A 501 33.81 11.55 -10.61
C LYS A 501 33.48 12.71 -9.67
N TYR A 502 32.26 12.73 -9.12
CA TYR A 502 31.73 13.90 -8.40
C TYR A 502 31.96 13.83 -6.89
N PHE A 503 31.80 12.65 -6.28
CA PHE A 503 32.00 12.42 -4.86
C PHE A 503 33.39 11.86 -4.51
N ASN A 504 34.22 11.50 -5.49
CA ASN A 504 35.54 10.89 -5.26
C ASN A 504 35.47 9.61 -4.42
N THR A 505 34.32 8.92 -4.43
CA THR A 505 34.13 7.64 -3.76
C THR A 505 34.73 6.53 -4.60
N LEU A 506 35.63 5.74 -4.01
CA LEU A 506 36.34 4.68 -4.71
C LEU A 506 35.51 3.40 -4.72
N PRO A 507 35.26 2.80 -5.91
CA PRO A 507 34.60 1.49 -5.98
C PRO A 507 35.49 0.32 -5.55
N HIS A 508 36.80 0.53 -5.34
CA HIS A 508 37.76 -0.48 -4.89
C HIS A 508 37.78 -1.78 -5.73
N PHE A 509 37.72 -1.67 -7.07
CA PHE A 509 37.81 -2.83 -7.97
C PHE A 509 39.14 -3.60 -7.86
N ASP A 510 40.15 -3.06 -7.18
CA ASP A 510 41.44 -3.65 -6.86
C ASP A 510 41.51 -4.41 -5.53
N ASP A 511 40.55 -4.22 -4.63
CA ASP A 511 40.58 -4.85 -3.32
C ASP A 511 40.06 -6.29 -3.41
N GLU A 512 40.87 -7.26 -3.00
CA GLU A 512 40.52 -8.69 -3.06
C GLU A 512 39.33 -9.08 -2.17
N ARG A 513 39.01 -8.22 -1.19
CA ARG A 513 37.85 -8.36 -0.31
C ARG A 513 36.57 -7.87 -0.99
N VAL A 514 36.64 -7.14 -2.10
CA VAL A 514 35.49 -6.46 -2.71
C VAL A 514 35.06 -7.18 -3.98
N GLU A 515 33.76 -7.47 -4.08
CA GLU A 515 33.16 -8.04 -5.27
C GLU A 515 31.94 -7.22 -5.71
N TRP A 516 32.07 -6.50 -6.82
CA TRP A 516 30.93 -5.85 -7.48
C TRP A 516 30.28 -6.77 -8.50
N TRP A 517 28.95 -6.78 -8.49
CA TRP A 517 28.10 -7.44 -9.46
C TRP A 517 27.14 -6.41 -10.03
N PHE A 518 27.36 -6.05 -11.29
CA PHE A 518 26.50 -5.12 -12.01
C PHE A 518 25.40 -5.87 -12.75
N GLY A 519 24.15 -5.49 -12.54
CA GLY A 519 23.00 -6.06 -13.23
C GLY A 519 21.83 -6.41 -12.30
N ASP A 520 20.82 -7.05 -12.87
CA ASP A 520 19.57 -7.38 -12.19
C ASP A 520 19.80 -8.29 -10.96
N ALA A 521 19.31 -7.87 -9.80
CA ALA A 521 19.41 -8.61 -8.55
C ALA A 521 18.72 -9.99 -8.63
N THR A 522 17.61 -10.12 -9.36
CA THR A 522 16.89 -11.40 -9.53
C THR A 522 17.75 -12.45 -10.23
N LYS A 523 18.59 -12.03 -11.17
CA LYS A 523 19.56 -12.88 -11.85
C LYS A 523 20.81 -13.09 -10.99
N SER A 524 21.31 -12.02 -10.36
CA SER A 524 22.50 -12.06 -9.49
C SER A 524 22.34 -13.08 -8.37
N LEU A 525 21.20 -13.05 -7.67
CA LEU A 525 20.90 -13.95 -6.55
C LEU A 525 20.85 -15.41 -6.99
N LEU A 526 20.42 -15.73 -8.21
CA LEU A 526 20.45 -17.11 -8.73
C LEU A 526 21.87 -17.63 -8.98
N LEU A 527 22.84 -16.74 -9.14
CA LEU A 527 24.22 -17.04 -9.52
C LEU A 527 25.19 -17.01 -8.34
N LEU A 528 24.74 -16.56 -7.15
CA LEU A 528 25.60 -16.52 -5.98
C LEU A 528 26.07 -17.93 -5.57
N PRO A 529 27.36 -18.09 -5.20
CA PRO A 529 27.91 -19.36 -4.72
C PRO A 529 27.20 -19.94 -3.49
N GLU A 530 27.23 -21.26 -3.31
CA GLU A 530 26.64 -21.94 -2.14
C GLU A 530 27.16 -21.39 -0.81
N ASP A 531 28.46 -21.10 -0.70
CA ASP A 531 29.09 -20.62 0.53
C ASP A 531 28.72 -19.19 0.92
N TYR A 532 27.95 -18.48 0.08
CA TYR A 532 27.44 -17.15 0.38
C TYR A 532 26.16 -17.23 1.23
N TRP A 533 25.35 -18.27 1.03
CA TRP A 533 24.09 -18.45 1.75
C TRP A 533 24.33 -18.82 3.21
N GLY A 534 23.72 -18.08 4.14
CA GLY A 534 23.94 -18.25 5.57
C GLY A 534 25.31 -17.78 6.07
N SER A 535 26.02 -16.92 5.33
CA SER A 535 27.40 -16.52 5.63
C SER A 535 27.60 -15.04 5.98
N PHE A 536 26.64 -14.17 5.67
CA PHE A 536 26.81 -12.72 5.82
C PHE A 536 26.43 -12.22 7.20
N ASP A 537 27.29 -11.40 7.79
CA ASP A 537 27.05 -10.80 9.10
C ASP A 537 26.10 -9.62 8.98
N LEU A 538 26.24 -8.83 7.92
CA LEU A 538 25.34 -7.73 7.57
C LEU A 538 24.84 -7.86 6.14
N VAL A 539 23.53 -7.73 5.96
CA VAL A 539 22.87 -7.56 4.66
C VAL A 539 22.25 -6.16 4.65
N LEU A 540 22.81 -5.26 3.83
CA LEU A 540 22.40 -3.86 3.76
C LEU A 540 21.56 -3.61 2.51
N VAL A 541 20.31 -3.18 2.69
CA VAL A 541 19.36 -2.95 1.59
C VAL A 541 19.19 -1.46 1.36
N ASP A 542 19.77 -0.97 0.27
CA ASP A 542 19.74 0.43 -0.18
C ASP A 542 18.97 0.52 -1.50
N LEU A 543 17.70 0.12 -1.46
CA LEU A 543 16.79 0.05 -2.60
C LEU A 543 15.45 0.72 -2.27
N SER A 544 14.79 1.20 -3.33
CA SER A 544 13.37 1.55 -3.28
C SER A 544 12.48 0.31 -3.12
N GLU A 545 11.30 0.47 -2.51
CA GLU A 545 10.41 -0.65 -2.15
C GLU A 545 9.98 -1.53 -3.34
N THR A 546 9.89 -0.98 -4.56
CA THR A 546 9.34 -1.66 -5.75
C THR A 546 10.14 -2.89 -6.21
N VAL A 547 11.41 -3.01 -5.82
CA VAL A 547 12.30 -4.09 -6.29
C VAL A 547 12.22 -5.34 -5.40
N MET A 548 11.84 -5.18 -4.12
CA MET A 548 11.94 -6.26 -3.13
C MET A 548 10.99 -7.43 -3.38
N SER A 549 9.88 -7.21 -4.08
CA SER A 549 8.86 -8.22 -4.39
C SER A 549 9.08 -8.97 -5.71
N LEU A 550 10.19 -8.71 -6.43
CA LEU A 550 10.48 -9.40 -7.68
C LEU A 550 10.89 -10.85 -7.42
N SER A 551 10.35 -11.79 -8.21
CA SER A 551 10.59 -13.23 -8.01
C SER A 551 11.99 -13.67 -8.45
N VAL A 552 12.76 -14.20 -7.50
CA VAL A 552 14.07 -14.83 -7.74
C VAL A 552 13.86 -16.27 -8.20
N THR A 553 13.04 -17.03 -7.47
CA THR A 553 12.58 -18.39 -7.82
C THR A 553 11.04 -18.43 -7.85
N ASP A 554 10.46 -19.60 -8.12
CA ASP A 554 8.99 -19.78 -8.05
C ASP A 554 8.43 -19.61 -6.62
N GLU A 555 9.29 -19.63 -5.59
CA GLU A 555 8.90 -19.60 -4.18
C GLU A 555 9.54 -18.46 -3.38
N LEU A 556 10.60 -17.84 -3.88
CA LEU A 556 11.35 -16.78 -3.19
C LEU A 556 11.33 -15.49 -4.00
N ASP A 557 11.02 -14.39 -3.34
CA ASP A 557 11.30 -13.04 -3.86
C ASP A 557 12.71 -12.55 -3.46
N VAL A 558 13.05 -11.32 -3.85
CA VAL A 558 14.35 -10.71 -3.51
C VAL A 558 14.51 -10.60 -1.99
N PHE A 559 13.48 -10.18 -1.25
CA PHE A 559 13.55 -10.06 0.21
C PHE A 559 13.83 -11.41 0.88
N ASP A 560 13.11 -12.45 0.47
CA ASP A 560 13.28 -13.80 0.99
C ASP A 560 14.71 -14.31 0.73
N ALA A 561 15.21 -14.14 -0.50
CA ALA A 561 16.58 -14.51 -0.85
C ALA A 561 17.62 -13.74 -0.01
N LEU A 562 17.44 -12.44 0.19
CA LEU A 562 18.35 -11.63 1.02
C LEU A 562 18.36 -12.09 2.48
N SER A 563 17.21 -12.50 3.02
CA SER A 563 17.14 -13.04 4.38
C SER A 563 17.95 -14.34 4.55
N LEU A 564 18.02 -15.17 3.50
CA LEU A 564 18.76 -16.44 3.49
C LEU A 564 20.28 -16.27 3.39
N LEU A 565 20.77 -15.08 3.04
CA LEU A 565 22.21 -14.78 3.04
C LEU A 565 22.75 -14.58 4.46
N LEU A 566 21.89 -14.23 5.43
CA LEU A 566 22.29 -13.92 6.79
C LEU A 566 22.85 -15.12 7.53
N ASN A 567 23.96 -14.89 8.23
CA ASN A 567 24.50 -15.81 9.20
C ASN A 567 23.43 -16.15 10.27
N PRO A 568 23.02 -17.42 10.43
CA PRO A 568 21.90 -17.77 11.31
C PRO A 568 22.19 -17.47 12.79
N LYS A 569 23.45 -17.33 13.19
CA LYS A 569 23.85 -17.15 14.59
C LYS A 569 23.86 -15.70 15.07
N HIS A 570 24.10 -14.74 14.18
CA HIS A 570 24.25 -13.33 14.56
C HIS A 570 24.03 -12.35 13.40
N GLY A 571 23.59 -12.81 12.22
CA GLY A 571 23.37 -11.94 11.07
C GLY A 571 22.26 -10.91 11.31
N VAL A 572 22.46 -9.70 10.80
CA VAL A 572 21.49 -8.61 10.84
C VAL A 572 21.23 -8.09 9.42
N LEU A 573 19.96 -8.08 9.01
CA LEU A 573 19.51 -7.39 7.80
C LEU A 573 19.03 -6.00 8.16
N VAL A 574 19.35 -5.02 7.32
CA VAL A 574 19.07 -3.61 7.54
C VAL A 574 18.44 -3.03 6.29
N LYS A 575 17.36 -2.27 6.46
CA LYS A 575 16.74 -1.50 5.38
C LYS A 575 16.39 -0.10 5.87
N ASN A 576 16.69 0.90 5.05
CA ASN A 576 16.15 2.25 5.21
C ASN A 576 14.65 2.25 4.88
N GLU A 577 13.86 3.09 5.55
CA GLU A 577 12.40 3.21 5.49
C GLU A 577 11.62 2.35 6.51
N VAL A 578 10.32 2.65 6.63
CA VAL A 578 9.38 1.96 7.53
C VAL A 578 9.06 0.58 6.95
N TYR A 579 9.84 -0.43 7.35
CA TYR A 579 9.74 -1.79 6.81
C TYR A 579 9.58 -2.87 7.90
N LEU A 580 9.36 -2.46 9.15
CA LEU A 580 9.27 -3.35 10.31
C LEU A 580 8.21 -4.45 10.16
N GLU A 581 7.05 -4.13 9.59
CA GLU A 581 5.96 -5.09 9.45
C GLU A 581 6.36 -6.28 8.58
N LYS A 582 6.91 -6.00 7.39
CA LYS A 582 7.40 -7.04 6.48
C LYS A 582 8.56 -7.82 7.08
N LEU A 583 9.50 -7.14 7.73
CA LEU A 583 10.58 -7.81 8.46
C LEU A 583 10.05 -8.76 9.54
N SER A 584 8.99 -8.38 10.24
CA SER A 584 8.46 -9.17 11.37
C SER A 584 7.77 -10.47 10.94
N GLU A 585 7.42 -10.60 9.66
CA GLU A 585 6.93 -11.86 9.08
C GLU A 585 8.05 -12.89 8.92
N VAL A 586 9.25 -12.42 8.57
CA VAL A 586 10.40 -13.27 8.21
C VAL A 586 11.37 -13.47 9.38
N PHE A 587 11.56 -12.47 10.24
CA PHE A 587 12.56 -12.52 11.31
C PHE A 587 11.96 -12.78 12.69
N ASP A 588 12.75 -13.44 13.54
CA ASP A 588 12.43 -13.66 14.95
C ASP A 588 12.38 -12.37 15.77
N TYR A 589 13.32 -11.47 15.52
CA TYR A 589 13.47 -10.21 16.21
C TYR A 589 13.58 -9.11 15.18
N THR A 590 12.78 -8.07 15.35
CA THR A 590 12.86 -6.88 14.51
C THR A 590 12.82 -5.63 15.37
N MET A 591 13.49 -4.60 14.89
CA MET A 591 13.58 -3.32 15.56
C MET A 591 13.52 -2.21 14.52
N GLU A 592 12.83 -1.13 14.85
CA GLU A 592 12.82 0.08 14.06
C GLU A 592 13.48 1.20 14.84
N LEU A 593 14.42 1.87 14.19
CA LEU A 593 15.15 2.99 14.73
C LEU A 593 14.73 4.27 14.01
N TYR A 594 14.57 5.35 14.76
CA TYR A 594 14.28 6.69 14.24
C TYR A 594 15.39 7.65 14.64
N TYR A 595 15.87 8.47 13.71
CA TYR A 595 16.87 9.49 13.98
C TYR A 595 16.71 10.71 13.06
N ASP A 596 17.16 11.86 13.53
CA ASP A 596 17.08 13.11 12.77
C ASP A 596 18.30 13.31 11.84
N SER A 597 18.06 13.88 10.66
CA SER A 597 19.06 14.22 9.64
C SER A 597 18.85 15.66 9.13
N PRO A 598 19.93 16.45 8.94
CA PRO A 598 19.84 17.88 8.59
C PRO A 598 19.04 18.20 7.33
N VAL A 599 19.00 17.29 6.34
CA VAL A 599 18.46 17.57 5.00
C VAL A 599 17.09 16.94 4.75
N ILE A 600 16.83 15.78 5.36
CA ILE A 600 15.59 15.01 5.16
C ILE A 600 14.75 14.90 6.45
N CYS A 601 15.08 15.72 7.45
CA CYS A 601 14.55 15.79 8.82
C CYS A 601 14.68 14.50 9.63
N SER A 602 14.04 13.42 9.19
CA SER A 602 13.93 12.20 9.96
C SER A 602 14.08 10.99 9.03
N GLN A 603 14.83 10.01 9.52
CA GLN A 603 15.09 8.75 8.84
C GLN A 603 14.68 7.60 9.73
N THR A 604 14.26 6.52 9.08
CA THR A 604 13.84 5.29 9.75
C THR A 604 14.67 4.14 9.23
N VAL A 605 15.14 3.29 10.13
CA VAL A 605 15.91 2.10 9.76
C VAL A 605 15.30 0.90 10.45
N ALA A 606 14.92 -0.09 9.65
CA ALA A 606 14.38 -1.36 10.11
C ALA A 606 15.50 -2.41 10.13
N LEU A 607 15.62 -3.12 11.25
CA LEU A 607 16.59 -4.18 11.48
C LEU A 607 15.86 -5.51 11.72
N GLY A 608 16.38 -6.59 11.16
CA GLY A 608 15.83 -7.93 11.28
C GLY A 608 16.91 -8.97 11.58
N SER A 609 16.64 -9.88 12.51
CA SER A 609 17.52 -11.01 12.81
C SER A 609 16.75 -12.23 13.33
N ASN A 610 17.26 -13.42 13.02
CA ASN A 610 16.75 -14.69 13.54
C ASN A 610 17.37 -15.11 14.89
N SER A 611 18.34 -14.34 15.40
CA SER A 611 19.14 -14.71 16.58
C SER A 611 19.44 -13.53 17.50
N VAL A 612 19.53 -12.31 16.97
CA VAL A 612 19.82 -11.10 17.76
C VAL A 612 18.53 -10.52 18.32
N ASN A 613 18.31 -10.66 19.63
CA ASN A 613 17.27 -9.90 20.33
C ASN A 613 17.74 -8.46 20.54
N PHE A 614 17.44 -7.55 19.61
CA PHE A 614 17.90 -6.16 19.65
C PHE A 614 17.56 -5.42 20.95
N PHE A 615 16.49 -5.81 21.66
CA PHE A 615 16.07 -5.18 22.91
C PHE A 615 16.96 -5.55 24.11
N HIS A 616 17.72 -6.66 24.02
CA HIS A 616 18.59 -7.14 25.10
C HIS A 616 20.02 -7.46 24.65
N ALA A 617 20.29 -7.38 23.35
CA ALA A 617 21.59 -7.73 22.79
C ALA A 617 22.65 -6.75 23.29
N PRO A 618 23.85 -7.24 23.66
CA PRO A 618 24.98 -6.36 23.88
C PRO A 618 25.31 -5.60 22.60
N THR A 619 25.81 -4.37 22.75
CA THR A 619 26.38 -3.59 21.65
C THR A 619 27.90 -3.66 21.70
N TYR A 620 28.55 -3.69 20.54
CA TYR A 620 29.99 -3.82 20.38
C TYR A 620 30.60 -2.54 19.80
N ASN A 621 31.83 -2.24 20.22
CA ASN A 621 32.64 -1.17 19.67
C ASN A 621 33.78 -1.76 18.85
N HIS A 622 33.73 -1.56 17.52
CA HIS A 622 34.76 -2.04 16.60
C HIS A 622 35.95 -1.09 16.43
N GLY A 623 35.98 0.03 17.18
CA GLY A 623 37.08 1.00 17.17
C GLY A 623 37.15 1.84 15.89
N LEU A 624 36.00 2.08 15.25
CA LEU A 624 35.91 2.78 13.96
C LEU A 624 36.04 4.29 14.13
N GLN A 625 36.57 4.95 13.10
CA GLN A 625 36.58 6.41 13.00
C GLN A 625 35.29 6.88 12.31
N ASN A 626 34.39 7.47 13.10
CA ASN A 626 33.09 7.96 12.65
C ASN A 626 33.05 9.50 12.68
N PHE A 627 32.15 10.08 11.90
CA PHE A 627 31.93 11.52 11.82
C PHE A 627 30.75 11.99 12.65
N LEU A 628 29.68 11.18 12.73
CA LEU A 628 28.43 11.61 13.35
C LEU A 628 28.30 11.17 14.81
N TYR A 629 28.74 9.95 15.14
CA TYR A 629 28.53 9.38 16.46
C TYR A 629 29.82 8.81 17.08
N ASP A 630 30.33 9.51 18.09
CA ASP A 630 31.46 9.06 18.92
C ASP A 630 31.02 8.02 19.98
N ASP A 631 29.72 7.97 20.35
CA ASP A 631 29.18 7.21 21.49
C ASP A 631 27.92 6.38 21.14
N MET A 632 27.95 5.58 20.08
CA MET A 632 26.90 4.58 19.82
C MET A 632 26.97 3.35 20.75
N HIS A 633 27.89 3.39 21.71
CA HIS A 633 28.34 2.25 22.51
C HIS A 633 27.94 2.32 23.97
N SER A 634 27.50 3.48 24.48
CA SER A 634 27.01 3.57 25.85
C SER A 634 25.87 2.55 26.03
N PRO A 635 26.01 1.56 26.93
CA PRO A 635 24.91 0.65 27.25
C PRO A 635 23.68 1.42 27.75
N ASP A 636 23.89 2.63 28.26
CA ASP A 636 22.83 3.52 28.72
C ASP A 636 22.06 4.20 27.58
N THR A 637 22.47 4.04 26.31
CA THR A 637 21.84 4.68 25.13
C THR A 637 21.34 3.70 24.06
N HIS A 638 21.45 2.38 24.27
CA HIS A 638 21.12 1.38 23.24
C HIS A 638 19.64 1.38 22.80
N LEU A 639 18.72 1.85 23.66
CA LEU A 639 17.28 1.97 23.38
C LEU A 639 16.83 3.40 23.03
N ASP A 640 17.75 4.36 22.95
CA ASP A 640 17.41 5.79 22.82
C ASP A 640 16.76 6.14 21.48
N LEU A 641 17.20 5.46 20.41
CA LEU A 641 16.70 5.63 19.04
C LEU A 641 15.65 4.57 18.67
N MET A 642 15.34 3.65 19.59
CA MET A 642 14.39 2.58 19.34
C MET A 642 12.96 3.12 19.37
N HIS A 643 12.27 3.02 18.25
CA HIS A 643 10.87 3.41 18.13
C HIS A 643 9.95 2.20 18.32
N ASP A 644 10.19 1.14 17.56
CA ASP A 644 9.43 -0.12 17.64
C ASP A 644 10.37 -1.32 17.83
N PHE A 645 9.85 -2.36 18.47
CA PHE A 645 10.50 -3.67 18.57
C PHE A 645 9.46 -4.78 18.50
N ARG A 646 9.73 -5.86 17.75
CA ARG A 646 8.84 -7.03 17.69
C ARG A 646 9.60 -8.33 17.84
N ARG A 647 9.00 -9.24 18.61
CA ARG A 647 9.32 -10.66 18.69
C ARG A 647 8.28 -11.46 17.92
N ASN A 648 8.71 -12.16 16.87
CA ASN A 648 7.86 -13.11 16.16
C ASN A 648 7.77 -14.44 16.91
N ILE A 649 6.61 -14.68 17.53
CA ILE A 649 6.32 -15.89 18.32
C ILE A 649 5.61 -16.98 17.50
N VAL A 650 5.44 -16.80 16.18
CA VAL A 650 4.85 -17.85 15.33
C VAL A 650 5.73 -19.09 15.42
N PRO A 651 5.15 -20.28 15.74
CA PRO A 651 5.91 -21.51 15.85
C PRO A 651 6.74 -21.75 14.59
N ARG A 652 8.02 -22.08 14.79
CA ARG A 652 8.92 -22.43 13.69
C ARG A 652 8.47 -23.75 13.07
N GLU A 653 8.57 -23.86 11.76
CA GLU A 653 8.44 -25.17 11.12
C GLU A 653 9.57 -26.08 11.62
N LYS A 654 9.27 -27.37 11.87
CA LYS A 654 10.32 -28.34 12.16
C LYS A 654 11.24 -28.38 10.96
N CYS A 655 12.55 -28.36 11.19
CA CYS A 655 13.56 -28.61 10.17
C CYS A 655 13.14 -29.84 9.36
N GLN A 656 12.55 -29.62 8.18
CA GLN A 656 12.51 -30.64 7.17
C GLN A 656 13.92 -30.59 6.61
N ASP A 657 14.71 -31.64 6.83
CA ASP A 657 15.98 -31.79 6.12
C ASP A 657 15.72 -31.41 4.67
N ASN A 658 16.45 -30.42 4.15
CA ASN A 658 16.41 -30.00 2.76
C ASN A 658 16.48 -31.28 1.92
N LYS A 659 15.32 -31.82 1.53
CA LYS A 659 15.29 -32.92 0.58
C LYS A 659 15.87 -32.30 -0.66
N GLU A 660 16.97 -32.88 -1.15
CA GLU A 660 17.49 -32.58 -2.48
C GLU A 660 16.28 -32.53 -3.41
N GLU A 661 15.87 -31.33 -3.82
CA GLU A 661 14.82 -31.23 -4.81
C GLU A 661 15.35 -31.90 -6.06
N GLU A 662 14.57 -32.84 -6.60
CA GLU A 662 14.89 -33.41 -7.90
C GLU A 662 14.95 -32.25 -8.89
N ILE A 663 16.15 -31.90 -9.32
CA ILE A 663 16.38 -30.87 -10.33
C ILE A 663 15.51 -31.23 -11.52
N SER A 664 14.61 -30.32 -11.89
CA SER A 664 13.72 -30.49 -13.04
C SER A 664 14.49 -31.00 -14.25
N ASN A 665 13.85 -31.85 -15.05
CA ASN A 665 14.43 -32.26 -16.32
C ASN A 665 14.42 -31.13 -17.35
N GLU A 666 13.69 -30.05 -17.09
CA GLU A 666 13.58 -28.87 -17.94
C GLU A 666 14.26 -27.67 -17.28
N GLN A 667 15.13 -27.00 -18.04
CA GLN A 667 15.76 -25.75 -17.63
C GLN A 667 14.78 -24.59 -17.93
N ALA A 668 14.34 -23.88 -16.89
CA ALA A 668 13.38 -22.76 -17.03
C ALA A 668 14.06 -21.41 -17.27
N ARG A 669 15.18 -21.15 -16.59
CA ARG A 669 15.97 -19.92 -16.70
C ARG A 669 17.43 -20.27 -16.98
N SER A 670 18.13 -19.35 -17.64
CA SER A 670 19.57 -19.45 -17.86
C SER A 670 20.20 -18.07 -17.71
N ALA A 671 21.11 -17.93 -16.76
CA ALA A 671 21.86 -16.70 -16.52
C ALA A 671 23.35 -17.00 -16.52
N GLY A 672 24.15 -16.00 -16.85
CA GLY A 672 25.61 -16.07 -16.91
C GLY A 672 26.25 -14.90 -16.18
N ILE A 673 27.57 -14.99 -16.01
CA ILE A 673 28.38 -13.92 -15.44
C ILE A 673 29.52 -13.60 -16.39
N MET A 674 29.75 -12.32 -16.63
CA MET A 674 30.97 -11.82 -17.24
C MET A 674 31.82 -11.10 -16.19
N GLU A 675 33.00 -11.62 -15.92
CA GLU A 675 34.00 -10.91 -15.11
C GLU A 675 34.90 -10.07 -16.02
N ILE A 676 34.83 -8.76 -15.77
CA ILE A 676 35.57 -7.73 -16.46
C ILE A 676 36.88 -7.55 -15.72
N VAL A 677 38.01 -7.78 -16.41
CA VAL A 677 39.33 -7.67 -15.78
C VAL A 677 40.20 -6.68 -16.55
N ASN A 678 40.73 -5.70 -15.82
CA ASN A 678 41.73 -4.76 -16.30
C ASN A 678 43.07 -5.12 -15.62
N ALA A 679 43.95 -5.79 -16.37
CA ALA A 679 45.25 -6.23 -15.87
C ALA A 679 46.34 -5.29 -16.37
N GLU A 680 47.00 -4.62 -15.43
CA GLU A 680 48.04 -3.63 -15.70
C GLU A 680 49.43 -4.18 -15.37
N LYS A 681 50.45 -3.52 -15.93
CA LYS A 681 51.86 -3.82 -15.69
C LYS A 681 52.18 -5.30 -15.92
N ILE A 682 51.78 -5.79 -17.07
CA ILE A 682 51.97 -7.18 -17.48
C ILE A 682 53.47 -7.50 -17.61
N GLY A 683 53.90 -8.61 -17.00
CA GLY A 683 55.29 -9.09 -17.06
C GLY A 683 55.62 -9.94 -18.29
N VAL A 684 54.61 -10.60 -18.88
CA VAL A 684 54.76 -11.38 -20.11
C VAL A 684 54.76 -10.50 -21.38
N ASN A 685 55.27 -11.02 -22.50
CA ASN A 685 55.17 -10.35 -23.80
C ASN A 685 53.70 -10.22 -24.22
N ILE A 686 53.27 -8.99 -24.48
CA ILE A 686 51.90 -8.67 -24.91
C ILE A 686 51.82 -8.82 -26.44
N ASP A 687 51.69 -10.06 -26.89
CA ASP A 687 51.48 -10.42 -28.30
C ASP A 687 50.51 -11.62 -28.40
N LYS A 688 50.35 -12.20 -29.59
CA LYS A 688 49.48 -13.38 -29.81
C LYS A 688 49.81 -14.59 -28.90
N GLY A 689 51.02 -14.68 -28.35
CA GLY A 689 51.46 -15.71 -27.43
C GLY A 689 50.68 -15.72 -26.12
N VAL A 690 50.04 -14.61 -25.74
CA VAL A 690 49.10 -14.53 -24.61
C VAL A 690 48.01 -15.59 -24.71
N LEU A 691 47.50 -15.89 -25.92
CA LEU A 691 46.47 -16.92 -26.09
C LEU A 691 46.97 -18.32 -25.69
N ALA A 692 48.23 -18.66 -25.96
CA ALA A 692 48.79 -19.95 -25.55
C ALA A 692 48.93 -20.06 -24.02
N VAL A 693 49.26 -18.95 -23.36
CA VAL A 693 49.27 -18.86 -21.88
C VAL A 693 47.87 -19.12 -21.34
N LEU A 694 46.86 -18.43 -21.88
CA LEU A 694 45.47 -18.56 -21.45
C LEU A 694 44.90 -19.96 -21.74
N THR A 695 45.16 -20.54 -22.91
CA THR A 695 44.80 -21.94 -23.23
C THR A 695 45.33 -22.90 -22.17
N THR A 696 46.59 -22.75 -21.76
CA THR A 696 47.19 -23.60 -20.73
C THR A 696 46.49 -23.45 -19.38
N VAL A 697 46.08 -22.23 -19.02
CA VAL A 697 45.36 -21.96 -17.77
C VAL A 697 43.95 -22.56 -17.79
N VAL A 698 43.22 -22.35 -18.88
CA VAL A 698 41.86 -22.87 -19.11
C VAL A 698 41.83 -24.39 -19.01
N GLU A 699 42.72 -25.08 -19.72
CA GLU A 699 42.80 -26.54 -19.69
C GLU A 699 43.16 -27.07 -18.29
N LYS A 700 44.08 -26.40 -17.58
CA LYS A 700 44.44 -26.76 -16.19
C LYS A 700 43.31 -26.50 -15.20
N GLY A 701 42.46 -25.50 -15.46
CA GLY A 701 41.25 -25.21 -14.69
C GLY A 701 40.10 -26.20 -14.96
N GLY A 702 40.28 -27.15 -15.90
CA GLY A 702 39.28 -28.14 -16.25
C GLY A 702 38.13 -27.59 -17.11
N PHE A 703 38.34 -26.48 -17.81
CA PHE A 703 37.41 -25.95 -18.80
C PHE A 703 37.68 -26.59 -20.16
N THR A 704 36.64 -26.79 -20.97
CA THR A 704 36.75 -27.54 -22.22
C THR A 704 36.85 -26.60 -23.42
N LEU A 705 38.04 -26.45 -24.01
CA LEU A 705 38.21 -25.64 -25.23
C LEU A 705 37.41 -26.20 -26.42
N LEU A 706 36.83 -25.29 -27.20
CA LEU A 706 36.12 -25.57 -28.44
C LEU A 706 36.77 -24.84 -29.61
N GLY A 707 37.39 -25.61 -30.50
CA GLY A 707 38.09 -25.08 -31.67
C GLY A 707 39.44 -24.42 -31.33
N ASP A 708 40.10 -23.89 -32.36
CA ASP A 708 41.39 -23.21 -32.21
C ASP A 708 41.20 -21.76 -31.72
N PRO A 709 42.12 -21.25 -30.87
CA PRO A 709 42.15 -19.84 -30.47
C PRO A 709 42.11 -18.90 -31.69
N PHE A 710 41.27 -17.86 -31.62
CA PHE A 710 41.20 -16.83 -32.65
C PHE A 710 42.05 -15.62 -32.26
N PHE A 711 42.77 -15.06 -33.22
CA PHE A 711 43.55 -13.84 -33.05
C PHE A 711 43.51 -13.00 -34.33
N GLU A 712 43.16 -11.73 -34.21
CA GLU A 712 43.23 -10.74 -35.28
C GLU A 712 43.63 -9.38 -34.68
N ASP A 713 44.66 -8.76 -35.27
CA ASP A 713 45.27 -7.52 -34.81
C ASP A 713 45.65 -7.51 -33.32
N ALA A 714 44.86 -6.85 -32.46
CA ALA A 714 45.06 -6.74 -31.02
C ALA A 714 43.99 -7.49 -30.20
N PHE A 715 43.15 -8.29 -30.88
CA PHE A 715 42.03 -9.01 -30.28
C PHE A 715 42.22 -10.52 -30.35
N GLY A 716 42.10 -11.18 -29.21
CA GLY A 716 42.14 -12.62 -29.04
C GLY A 716 40.84 -13.17 -28.47
N PHE A 717 40.48 -14.39 -28.85
CA PHE A 717 39.26 -15.04 -28.39
C PHE A 717 39.46 -16.55 -28.19
N LEU A 718 39.00 -17.06 -27.04
CA LEU A 718 38.99 -18.46 -26.66
C LEU A 718 37.56 -18.89 -26.36
N LEU A 719 37.06 -19.89 -27.06
CA LEU A 719 35.76 -20.49 -26.75
C LEU A 719 35.94 -21.74 -25.91
N MET A 720 35.12 -21.87 -24.89
CA MET A 720 34.99 -23.04 -24.04
C MET A 720 33.55 -23.57 -24.15
N LYS A 721 33.30 -24.82 -23.75
CA LYS A 721 31.92 -25.32 -23.61
C LYS A 721 31.13 -24.51 -22.57
N GLU A 722 31.81 -24.07 -21.53
CA GLU A 722 31.23 -23.42 -20.36
C GLU A 722 31.20 -21.88 -20.47
N GLY A 723 31.82 -21.30 -21.51
CA GLY A 723 31.97 -19.85 -21.63
C GLY A 723 32.94 -19.40 -22.73
N TYR A 724 33.38 -18.14 -22.69
CA TYR A 724 34.47 -17.64 -23.51
C TYR A 724 35.40 -16.70 -22.74
N ILE A 725 36.62 -16.52 -23.27
CA ILE A 725 37.54 -15.48 -22.85
C ILE A 725 37.86 -14.59 -24.06
N ALA A 726 37.51 -13.31 -23.95
CA ALA A 726 37.93 -12.29 -24.91
C ALA A 726 39.11 -11.50 -24.35
N VAL A 727 40.10 -11.20 -25.19
CA VAL A 727 41.37 -10.59 -24.79
C VAL A 727 41.67 -9.44 -25.71
N ARG A 728 41.99 -8.28 -25.15
CA ARG A 728 42.36 -7.07 -25.89
C ARG A 728 43.72 -6.58 -25.40
N LEU A 729 44.63 -6.34 -26.33
CA LEU A 729 46.04 -6.13 -26.07
C LEU A 729 46.46 -4.67 -26.32
N TRP A 730 47.10 -4.04 -25.32
CA TRP A 730 47.74 -2.73 -25.45
C TRP A 730 49.21 -2.81 -24.99
N PRO A 731 50.12 -3.16 -25.93
CA PRO A 731 51.53 -3.38 -25.59
C PRO A 731 52.25 -2.14 -25.05
N GLU A 732 51.91 -0.94 -25.53
CA GLU A 732 52.57 0.31 -25.16
C GLU A 732 52.27 0.70 -23.70
N GLU A 733 51.04 0.46 -23.25
CA GLU A 733 50.54 0.73 -21.90
C GLU A 733 50.80 -0.43 -20.93
N LYS A 734 51.39 -1.53 -21.41
CA LYS A 734 51.55 -2.79 -20.66
C LYS A 734 50.24 -3.28 -20.05
N TYR A 735 49.18 -3.28 -20.85
CA TYR A 735 47.81 -3.51 -20.41
C TYR A 735 47.13 -4.61 -21.22
N ILE A 736 46.35 -5.45 -20.51
CA ILE A 736 45.47 -6.45 -21.11
C ILE A 736 44.08 -6.30 -20.50
N GLY A 737 43.09 -6.06 -21.37
CA GLY A 737 41.68 -6.12 -21.01
C GLY A 737 41.12 -7.52 -21.28
N LEU A 738 40.47 -8.13 -20.30
CA LEU A 738 39.84 -9.44 -20.43
C LEU A 738 38.33 -9.34 -20.16
N ASP A 739 37.59 -10.15 -20.91
CA ASP A 739 36.19 -10.51 -20.62
C ASP A 739 36.18 -12.01 -20.36
N ILE A 740 35.94 -12.43 -19.11
CA ILE A 740 35.77 -13.84 -18.77
C ILE A 740 34.27 -14.08 -18.63
N ASN A 741 33.62 -14.57 -19.68
CA ASN A 741 32.18 -14.83 -19.69
C ASN A 741 31.91 -16.33 -19.47
N LEU A 742 31.16 -16.67 -18.43
CA LEU A 742 30.76 -18.04 -18.12
C LEU A 742 29.23 -18.15 -18.07
N TRP A 743 28.69 -19.15 -18.76
CA TRP A 743 27.29 -19.61 -18.65
C TRP A 743 27.21 -21.02 -18.04
N GLY A 744 28.36 -21.63 -17.75
CA GLY A 744 28.48 -22.87 -17.02
C GLY A 744 29.67 -22.81 -16.06
N ARG A 745 29.62 -23.56 -14.95
CA ARG A 745 30.63 -23.52 -13.89
C ARG A 745 30.96 -22.09 -13.41
N THR A 746 29.93 -21.25 -13.29
CA THR A 746 30.08 -19.82 -12.93
C THR A 746 30.74 -19.61 -11.56
N TYR A 747 30.57 -20.55 -10.63
CA TYR A 747 31.23 -20.56 -9.31
C TYR A 747 32.77 -20.64 -9.38
N GLU A 748 33.36 -21.04 -10.51
CA GLU A 748 34.82 -21.11 -10.72
C GLU A 748 35.43 -19.80 -11.27
N ILE A 749 34.62 -18.78 -11.55
CA ILE A 749 35.08 -17.56 -12.24
C ILE A 749 36.22 -16.87 -11.48
N LYS A 750 36.14 -16.83 -10.14
CA LYS A 750 37.18 -16.27 -9.25
C LYS A 750 38.49 -17.04 -9.34
N ASN A 751 38.42 -18.37 -9.36
CA ASN A 751 39.60 -19.24 -9.47
C ASN A 751 40.25 -19.10 -10.85
N LEU A 752 39.44 -19.09 -11.91
CA LEU A 752 39.91 -18.91 -13.28
C LEU A 752 40.59 -17.55 -13.47
N LYS A 753 39.96 -16.47 -13.01
CA LYS A 753 40.53 -15.12 -13.01
C LYS A 753 41.88 -15.07 -12.30
N THR A 754 41.93 -15.58 -11.07
CA THR A 754 43.16 -15.57 -10.25
C THR A 754 44.28 -16.32 -10.95
N ALA A 755 43.99 -17.47 -11.57
CA ALA A 755 44.96 -18.24 -12.34
C ALA A 755 45.43 -17.50 -13.60
N ILE A 756 44.53 -16.81 -14.31
CA ILE A 756 44.87 -16.00 -15.49
C ILE A 756 45.77 -14.84 -15.11
N VAL A 757 45.39 -14.02 -14.12
CA VAL A 757 46.14 -12.84 -13.69
C VAL A 757 47.55 -13.24 -13.24
N LYS A 758 47.66 -14.35 -12.51
CA LYS A 758 48.96 -14.92 -12.12
C LYS A 758 49.80 -15.35 -13.33
N ALA A 759 49.18 -15.99 -14.32
CA ALA A 759 49.88 -16.44 -15.52
C ALA A 759 50.32 -15.28 -16.44
N LEU A 760 49.65 -14.13 -16.36
CA LEU A 760 50.04 -12.90 -17.06
C LEU A 760 51.12 -12.10 -16.31
N GLU A 761 51.50 -12.51 -15.09
CA GLU A 761 52.46 -11.78 -14.25
C GLU A 761 52.07 -10.30 -14.06
N SER A 762 50.77 -10.04 -13.88
CA SER A 762 50.26 -8.68 -13.66
C SER A 762 50.55 -8.22 -12.22
N GLU A 763 51.12 -7.01 -12.06
CA GLU A 763 51.34 -6.42 -10.74
C GLU A 763 50.09 -5.74 -10.15
N LYS A 764 49.14 -5.33 -11.01
CA LYS A 764 47.95 -4.58 -10.62
C LYS A 764 46.75 -5.05 -11.41
N MET A 765 45.64 -5.27 -10.73
CA MET A 765 44.44 -5.85 -11.32
C MET A 765 43.21 -5.18 -10.74
N TYR A 766 42.26 -4.86 -11.61
CA TYR A 766 40.96 -4.30 -11.25
C TYR A 766 39.88 -5.17 -11.90
N SER A 767 38.89 -5.60 -11.13
CA SER A 767 37.78 -6.39 -11.67
C SER A 767 36.44 -6.11 -11.04
N TYR A 768 35.40 -6.37 -11.82
CA TYR A 768 34.02 -6.43 -11.36
C TYR A 768 33.25 -7.40 -12.27
N LYS A 769 32.10 -7.87 -11.80
CA LYS A 769 31.24 -8.81 -12.51
C LYS A 769 30.06 -8.06 -13.14
N VAL A 770 29.56 -8.60 -14.24
CA VAL A 770 28.37 -8.14 -14.96
C VAL A 770 27.49 -9.35 -15.16
N VAL A 771 26.22 -9.24 -14.78
CA VAL A 771 25.26 -10.32 -14.95
C VAL A 771 24.70 -10.28 -16.35
N VAL A 772 24.82 -11.40 -17.06
CA VAL A 772 24.47 -11.54 -18.47
C VAL A 772 23.51 -12.72 -18.67
N GLY A 773 23.03 -12.92 -19.90
CA GLY A 773 22.27 -14.11 -20.27
C GLY A 773 23.12 -15.39 -20.18
N GLY A 774 22.45 -16.51 -19.94
CA GLY A 774 23.09 -17.83 -19.95
C GLY A 774 22.97 -18.55 -21.29
N MET A 775 23.28 -19.84 -21.30
CA MET A 775 23.14 -20.74 -22.44
C MET A 775 22.21 -21.89 -22.06
N PHE A 776 21.09 -22.08 -22.76
CA PHE A 776 20.24 -23.24 -22.52
C PHE A 776 20.94 -24.52 -22.96
N GLY A 777 20.69 -25.61 -22.25
CA GLY A 777 21.27 -26.91 -22.61
C GLY A 777 22.79 -27.00 -22.41
N SER A 778 23.39 -26.06 -21.66
CA SER A 778 24.80 -26.15 -21.24
C SER A 778 25.09 -27.52 -20.61
N ASN A 779 26.21 -28.16 -20.94
CA ASN A 779 26.52 -29.49 -20.40
C ASN A 779 26.69 -29.53 -18.86
N THR A 780 26.79 -28.37 -18.21
CA THR A 780 27.03 -28.21 -16.78
C THR A 780 25.84 -27.67 -15.99
N TRP A 781 24.74 -27.24 -16.64
CA TRP A 781 23.65 -26.51 -15.97
C TRP A 781 23.04 -27.26 -14.77
N LYS A 782 22.90 -28.59 -14.86
CA LYS A 782 22.37 -29.41 -13.76
C LYS A 782 23.31 -29.48 -12.56
N GLU A 783 24.62 -29.45 -12.81
CA GLU A 783 25.61 -29.47 -11.74
C GLU A 783 25.75 -28.08 -11.13
N ASP A 784 25.71 -27.04 -11.95
CA ASP A 784 25.71 -25.65 -11.48
C ASP A 784 24.52 -25.38 -10.57
N LEU A 785 23.30 -25.82 -10.94
CA LEU A 785 22.11 -25.71 -10.10
C LEU A 785 22.21 -26.45 -8.76
N LYS A 786 23.23 -27.28 -8.50
CA LYS A 786 23.48 -27.82 -7.15
C LYS A 786 24.33 -26.88 -6.30
N ILE A 787 25.16 -26.05 -6.93
CA ILE A 787 26.24 -25.27 -6.28
C ILE A 787 25.89 -23.77 -6.22
N ILE A 788 25.03 -23.24 -7.10
CA ILE A 788 24.67 -21.82 -7.11
C ILE A 788 23.20 -21.57 -6.77
N GLY A 789 22.90 -20.36 -6.30
CA GLY A 789 21.55 -19.90 -5.97
C GLY A 789 21.00 -20.49 -4.65
N PRO A 790 19.86 -19.96 -4.17
CA PRO A 790 19.32 -20.37 -2.88
C PRO A 790 18.87 -21.83 -2.92
N LYS A 791 19.35 -22.62 -1.96
CA LYS A 791 18.90 -24.00 -1.69
C LYS A 791 17.94 -24.11 -0.51
N MET A 792 18.04 -23.14 0.38
CA MET A 792 17.20 -23.05 1.57
C MET A 792 15.89 -22.35 1.19
N LYS A 793 14.78 -22.88 1.68
CA LYS A 793 13.45 -22.24 1.62
C LYS A 793 13.01 -21.77 3.00
N GLN A 794 13.64 -22.30 4.04
CA GLN A 794 13.37 -22.00 5.42
C GLN A 794 14.03 -20.66 5.81
N LEU A 795 13.23 -19.61 5.91
CA LEU A 795 13.70 -18.25 6.18
C LEU A 795 14.06 -18.02 7.68
N ARG A 796 13.59 -18.89 8.59
CA ARG A 796 13.80 -18.77 10.05
C ARG A 796 14.64 -19.91 10.62
N ASN A 797 15.41 -19.62 11.67
CA ASN A 797 16.16 -20.63 12.41
C ASN A 797 15.24 -21.77 12.90
N CYS A 798 15.66 -23.04 12.80
CA CYS A 798 14.94 -24.16 13.40
C CYS A 798 14.97 -24.10 14.94
N GLU A 799 13.97 -24.64 15.62
CA GLU A 799 14.00 -24.83 17.08
C GLU A 799 13.71 -26.28 17.47
N GLU A 800 14.33 -26.68 18.59
CA GLU A 800 13.99 -27.88 19.35
C GLU A 800 12.73 -27.61 20.21
N ASP A 801 11.90 -28.63 20.44
CA ASP A 801 10.67 -28.51 21.22
C ASP A 801 10.95 -28.02 22.66
N ILE A 802 10.78 -26.71 22.95
CA ILE A 802 10.85 -26.18 24.31
C ILE A 802 9.57 -26.60 25.05
N VAL A 803 9.66 -27.69 25.81
CA VAL A 803 8.59 -28.11 26.72
C VAL A 803 8.59 -27.22 27.96
N LEU A 804 7.71 -26.21 28.00
CA LEU A 804 7.48 -25.40 29.19
C LEU A 804 6.74 -26.23 30.25
N THR A 805 7.45 -26.67 31.30
CA THR A 805 6.92 -27.49 32.39
C THR A 805 6.36 -26.69 33.57
N GLY A 806 6.49 -25.36 33.54
CA GLY A 806 6.05 -24.44 34.61
C GLY A 806 4.52 -24.35 34.73
N SER A 807 4.05 -23.83 35.87
CA SER A 807 2.64 -23.54 36.13
C SER A 807 2.52 -22.14 36.70
N LEU A 808 1.73 -21.29 36.05
CA LEU A 808 1.53 -19.90 36.46
C LEU A 808 0.07 -19.68 36.86
N ASP A 809 -0.16 -19.24 38.09
CA ASP A 809 -1.47 -18.71 38.49
C ASP A 809 -1.61 -17.28 37.95
N TRP A 810 -2.51 -17.09 36.99
CA TRP A 810 -2.72 -15.80 36.33
C TRP A 810 -3.20 -14.72 37.29
N LYS A 811 -3.90 -15.07 38.38
CA LYS A 811 -4.37 -14.08 39.37
C LYS A 811 -3.21 -13.55 40.19
N PHE A 812 -2.32 -14.44 40.61
CA PHE A 812 -1.08 -14.03 41.26
C PHE A 812 -0.19 -13.21 40.32
N ALA A 813 -0.03 -13.66 39.07
CA ALA A 813 0.77 -12.95 38.07
C ALA A 813 0.21 -11.56 37.72
N SER A 814 -1.12 -11.41 37.60
CA SER A 814 -1.77 -10.11 37.35
C SER A 814 -1.65 -9.17 38.53
N SER A 815 -1.76 -9.68 39.76
CA SER A 815 -1.52 -8.93 40.99
C SER A 815 -0.09 -8.42 41.08
N VAL A 816 0.90 -9.31 40.88
CA VAL A 816 2.33 -8.94 40.82
C VAL A 816 2.58 -7.91 39.72
N SER A 817 1.96 -8.05 38.56
CA SER A 817 2.10 -7.10 37.45
C SER A 817 1.56 -5.72 37.79
N ALA A 818 0.47 -5.64 38.55
CA ALA A 818 -0.06 -4.38 39.05
C ALA A 818 0.87 -3.72 40.06
N GLU A 819 1.57 -4.49 40.89
CA GLU A 819 2.60 -3.95 41.79
C GLU A 819 3.80 -3.40 41.01
N GLU A 820 4.27 -4.14 40.01
CA GLU A 820 5.45 -3.79 39.23
C GLU A 820 5.22 -2.68 38.21
N ILE A 821 3.97 -2.30 37.93
CA ILE A 821 3.64 -1.18 37.05
C ILE A 821 3.87 0.19 37.70
N ILE A 822 3.86 0.25 39.03
CA ILE A 822 3.96 1.52 39.78
C ILE A 822 5.18 2.35 39.36
N PRO A 823 6.41 1.80 39.26
CA PRO A 823 7.57 2.55 38.78
C PRO A 823 7.45 3.10 37.35
N VAL A 824 6.61 2.51 36.49
CA VAL A 824 6.37 2.99 35.10
C VAL A 824 5.56 4.29 35.11
N THR A 825 4.78 4.55 36.17
CA THR A 825 4.05 5.82 36.33
C THR A 825 4.97 7.01 36.57
N MET A 826 6.26 6.80 36.90
CA MET A 826 7.23 7.88 37.14
C MET A 826 6.79 8.93 38.16
N THR A 827 5.92 8.57 39.11
CA THR A 827 5.44 9.48 40.15
C THR A 827 5.70 8.91 41.54
N ASP A 828 5.83 9.79 42.53
CA ASP A 828 5.88 9.41 43.95
C ASP A 828 4.47 9.09 44.52
N THR A 829 3.41 9.32 43.75
CA THR A 829 2.02 9.18 44.22
C THR A 829 1.09 8.75 43.10
N VAL A 830 0.56 7.54 43.22
CA VAL A 830 -0.35 6.94 42.25
C VAL A 830 -1.81 7.22 42.61
N VAL A 831 -2.56 7.69 41.63
CA VAL A 831 -4.03 7.82 41.64
C VAL A 831 -4.55 6.87 40.58
N ALA A 832 -5.05 5.72 41.03
CA ALA A 832 -5.41 4.60 40.17
C ALA A 832 -6.92 4.39 40.08
N ILE A 833 -7.39 4.02 38.89
CA ILE A 833 -8.73 3.49 38.65
C ILE A 833 -8.64 2.09 38.04
N VAL A 834 -9.32 1.13 38.66
CA VAL A 834 -9.32 -0.27 38.24
C VAL A 834 -10.74 -0.68 37.85
N PHE A 835 -10.91 -1.07 36.60
CA PHE A 835 -12.13 -1.64 36.06
C PHE A 835 -12.07 -3.16 36.24
N CYS A 836 -12.91 -3.67 37.15
CA CYS A 836 -13.02 -5.07 37.54
C CYS A 836 -14.22 -5.75 36.86
N GLY A 837 -14.34 -7.06 37.03
CA GLY A 837 -15.57 -7.80 36.69
C GLY A 837 -16.73 -7.48 37.64
N LEU A 838 -17.69 -8.39 37.73
CA LEU A 838 -18.83 -8.28 38.66
C LEU A 838 -18.35 -8.11 40.11
N GLU A 839 -19.19 -7.49 40.95
CA GLU A 839 -18.84 -7.29 42.37
C GLU A 839 -18.57 -8.62 43.12
N SER A 840 -19.18 -9.71 42.64
CA SER A 840 -19.00 -11.07 43.15
C SER A 840 -17.69 -11.74 42.73
N THR A 841 -16.92 -11.17 41.81
CA THR A 841 -15.64 -11.73 41.35
C THR A 841 -14.44 -11.04 42.02
N GLU A 842 -13.34 -11.79 42.14
CA GLU A 842 -12.05 -11.24 42.58
C GLU A 842 -11.50 -10.26 41.54
N CYS A 843 -10.77 -9.24 42.00
CA CYS A 843 -10.12 -8.26 41.15
C CYS A 843 -8.62 -8.18 41.52
N PRO A 844 -7.80 -9.13 41.03
CA PRO A 844 -6.43 -9.31 41.50
C PRO A 844 -5.52 -8.07 41.33
N VAL A 845 -5.76 -7.27 40.28
CA VAL A 845 -5.03 -6.00 40.07
C VAL A 845 -5.35 -5.02 41.21
N PHE A 846 -6.63 -4.85 41.54
CA PHE A 846 -7.05 -3.95 42.62
C PHE A 846 -6.45 -4.39 43.95
N ASP A 847 -6.45 -5.69 44.24
CA ASP A 847 -5.89 -6.24 45.46
C ASP A 847 -4.36 -6.04 45.55
N GLY A 848 -3.64 -6.18 44.42
CA GLY A 848 -2.20 -5.91 44.34
C GLY A 848 -1.85 -4.45 44.61
N LEU A 849 -2.63 -3.51 44.08
CA LEU A 849 -2.42 -2.07 44.29
C LEU A 849 -2.81 -1.60 45.69
N LYS A 850 -3.83 -2.21 46.31
CA LYS A 850 -4.37 -1.80 47.62
C LYS A 850 -3.34 -1.83 48.75
N ALA A 851 -2.32 -2.69 48.64
CA ALA A 851 -1.31 -2.89 49.67
C ALA A 851 -0.07 -1.97 49.52
N LYS A 852 -0.05 -1.07 48.54
CA LYS A 852 1.12 -0.25 48.20
C LYS A 852 1.02 1.16 48.78
N GLU A 853 2.07 1.60 49.47
CA GLU A 853 2.10 2.91 50.14
C GLU A 853 2.11 4.06 49.13
N GLU A 854 2.60 3.81 47.92
CA GLU A 854 2.66 4.74 46.80
C GLU A 854 1.27 5.04 46.20
N VAL A 855 0.27 4.17 46.43
CA VAL A 855 -1.10 4.32 45.90
C VAL A 855 -1.95 5.12 46.87
N LYS A 856 -2.06 6.43 46.65
CA LYS A 856 -2.80 7.35 47.51
C LYS A 856 -4.32 7.26 47.35
N THR A 857 -4.76 7.08 46.10
CA THR A 857 -6.18 6.97 45.76
C THR A 857 -6.36 5.78 44.83
N LEU A 858 -7.25 4.86 45.20
CA LEU A 858 -7.55 3.66 44.43
C LEU A 858 -9.07 3.53 44.26
N VAL A 859 -9.55 3.68 43.03
CA VAL A 859 -10.97 3.63 42.68
C VAL A 859 -11.29 2.28 42.03
N ARG A 860 -12.24 1.55 42.59
CA ARG A 860 -12.77 0.30 42.01
C ARG A 860 -14.05 0.60 41.23
N ILE A 861 -14.10 0.18 39.97
CA ILE A 861 -15.32 0.17 39.16
C ILE A 861 -15.65 -1.29 38.83
N ASN A 862 -16.82 -1.76 39.28
CA ASN A 862 -17.31 -3.09 38.93
C ASN A 862 -18.15 -3.03 37.65
N GLU A 863 -18.22 -4.16 36.95
CA GLU A 863 -19.11 -4.35 35.82
C GLU A 863 -20.60 -4.21 36.25
N CYS A 864 -21.40 -3.59 35.39
CA CYS A 864 -22.84 -3.43 35.64
C CYS A 864 -23.60 -4.72 35.31
N GLU A 865 -24.14 -5.38 36.33
CA GLU A 865 -24.97 -6.60 36.21
C GLU A 865 -26.12 -6.48 35.20
N SER A 866 -26.67 -5.27 35.01
CA SER A 866 -27.79 -5.00 34.11
C SER A 866 -27.46 -5.18 32.61
N LEU A 867 -26.19 -5.38 32.23
CA LEU A 867 -25.76 -5.41 30.84
C LEU A 867 -25.78 -6.80 30.19
N GLU A 868 -25.98 -7.89 30.93
CA GLU A 868 -26.09 -9.22 30.33
C GLU A 868 -27.35 -9.39 29.45
N ASN A 869 -28.45 -8.69 29.78
CA ASN A 869 -29.75 -8.72 29.07
C ASN A 869 -30.39 -7.32 28.90
N GLY A 870 -29.61 -6.24 28.98
CA GLY A 870 -30.10 -4.85 29.11
C GLY A 870 -30.46 -4.14 27.79
N THR A 871 -31.21 -3.05 27.92
CA THR A 871 -31.55 -2.11 26.83
C THR A 871 -30.49 -1.01 26.68
N MET A 872 -30.53 -0.22 25.59
CA MET A 872 -29.66 0.98 25.44
C MET A 872 -29.73 1.94 26.64
N LYS A 873 -30.87 1.99 27.33
CA LYS A 873 -31.07 2.82 28.53
C LYS A 873 -30.22 2.33 29.71
N ASP A 874 -30.01 1.03 29.82
CA ASP A 874 -29.22 0.41 30.89
C ASP A 874 -27.72 0.62 30.66
N ALA A 875 -27.28 0.57 29.40
CA ALA A 875 -25.93 0.97 29.01
C ALA A 875 -25.64 2.44 29.33
N PHE A 876 -26.57 3.34 29.02
CA PHE A 876 -26.42 4.77 29.34
C PHE A 876 -26.42 5.05 30.85
N ALA A 877 -27.26 4.34 31.62
CA ALA A 877 -27.26 4.46 33.07
C ALA A 877 -25.94 3.99 33.69
N CYS A 878 -25.39 2.88 33.20
CA CYS A 878 -24.08 2.38 33.61
C CYS A 878 -22.95 3.38 33.26
N GLU A 879 -22.90 3.86 32.01
CA GLU A 879 -21.93 4.88 31.57
C GLU A 879 -21.99 6.14 32.44
N LYS A 880 -23.20 6.62 32.76
CA LYS A 880 -23.39 7.76 33.66
C LYS A 880 -22.86 7.50 35.07
N SER A 881 -23.14 6.32 35.64
CA SER A 881 -22.67 5.95 36.99
C SER A 881 -21.14 5.94 37.08
N ILE A 882 -20.48 5.38 36.06
CA ILE A 882 -19.02 5.36 35.98
C ILE A 882 -18.48 6.79 35.82
N LEU A 883 -19.10 7.59 34.93
CA LEU A 883 -18.72 8.99 34.72
C LEU A 883 -18.83 9.83 36.01
N ASP A 884 -19.92 9.65 36.78
CA ASP A 884 -20.13 10.36 38.04
C ASP A 884 -19.08 9.95 39.09
N THR A 885 -18.69 8.67 39.13
CA THR A 885 -17.62 8.17 40.02
C THR A 885 -16.25 8.76 39.65
N MET A 886 -15.93 8.81 38.35
CA MET A 886 -14.70 9.43 37.86
C MET A 886 -14.66 10.93 38.18
N LYS A 887 -15.77 11.66 37.96
CA LYS A 887 -15.89 13.09 38.31
C LYS A 887 -15.75 13.36 39.81
N GLY A 888 -16.32 12.50 40.65
CA GLY A 888 -16.19 12.64 42.11
C GLY A 888 -14.74 12.51 42.58
N THR A 889 -13.90 11.77 41.86
CA THR A 889 -12.46 11.71 42.15
C THR A 889 -11.73 12.92 41.56
N THR A 890 -12.07 13.35 40.34
CA THR A 890 -11.26 14.38 39.68
C THR A 890 -11.70 15.81 39.94
N THR A 891 -12.99 16.11 39.76
CA THR A 891 -13.53 17.46 39.92
C THR A 891 -13.70 17.82 41.40
N ASP A 892 -14.20 16.88 42.22
CA ASP A 892 -14.53 17.18 43.62
C ASP A 892 -13.30 17.09 44.54
N GLN A 893 -12.33 16.22 44.24
CA GLN A 893 -11.09 16.08 45.02
C GLN A 893 -9.87 16.74 44.35
N GLY A 894 -10.02 17.28 43.14
CA GLY A 894 -8.96 17.96 42.40
C GLY A 894 -7.80 17.04 41.97
N MET A 895 -8.04 15.74 41.85
CA MET A 895 -7.03 14.75 41.44
C MET A 895 -7.21 14.36 39.97
N LYS A 896 -6.22 13.72 39.36
CA LYS A 896 -6.38 13.07 38.05
C LYS A 896 -5.75 11.68 38.10
N PHE A 897 -6.24 10.77 37.28
CA PHE A 897 -5.74 9.41 37.22
C PHE A 897 -4.43 9.37 36.42
N ASN A 898 -3.38 8.82 37.03
CA ASN A 898 -2.11 8.53 36.35
C ASN A 898 -1.89 7.02 36.14
N LEU A 899 -2.81 6.19 36.63
CA LEU A 899 -2.88 4.76 36.34
C LEU A 899 -4.33 4.33 36.06
N ILE A 900 -4.59 3.82 34.87
CA ILE A 900 -5.86 3.20 34.48
C ILE A 900 -5.63 1.72 34.24
N VAL A 901 -6.41 0.84 34.85
CA VAL A 901 -6.25 -0.60 34.66
C VAL A 901 -7.56 -1.27 34.29
N LEU A 902 -7.50 -2.11 33.26
CA LEU A 902 -8.55 -3.07 32.95
C LEU A 902 -8.10 -4.46 33.42
N ASP A 903 -8.73 -4.95 34.49
CA ASP A 903 -8.41 -6.22 35.12
C ASP A 903 -8.73 -7.40 34.19
N GLY A 904 -8.05 -8.54 34.38
CA GLY A 904 -8.29 -9.76 33.62
C GLY A 904 -9.70 -10.35 33.79
N ALA A 905 -10.39 -10.01 34.88
CA ALA A 905 -11.78 -10.39 35.10
C ALA A 905 -12.80 -9.43 34.45
N ALA A 906 -12.39 -8.28 33.92
CA ALA A 906 -13.29 -7.32 33.29
C ALA A 906 -13.77 -7.81 31.91
N SER A 907 -15.05 -7.62 31.61
CA SER A 907 -15.65 -8.05 30.34
C SER A 907 -15.42 -7.06 29.17
N TYR A 908 -15.69 -7.54 27.95
CA TYR A 908 -15.74 -6.70 26.75
C TYR A 908 -16.75 -5.54 26.86
N LYS A 909 -17.86 -5.73 27.59
CA LYS A 909 -18.88 -4.67 27.78
C LYS A 909 -18.35 -3.54 28.64
N THR A 910 -17.60 -3.87 29.70
CA THR A 910 -16.89 -2.88 30.53
C THR A 910 -15.92 -2.07 29.66
N HIS A 911 -15.14 -2.73 28.80
CA HIS A 911 -14.28 -2.07 27.83
C HIS A 911 -15.03 -1.08 26.91
N GLN A 912 -16.19 -1.45 26.36
CA GLN A 912 -16.96 -0.56 25.48
C GLN A 912 -17.37 0.74 26.19
N ILE A 913 -17.74 0.65 27.47
CA ILE A 913 -18.16 1.81 28.27
C ILE A 913 -16.95 2.70 28.57
N VAL A 914 -15.84 2.12 29.04
CA VAL A 914 -14.61 2.89 29.32
C VAL A 914 -14.13 3.61 28.06
N SER A 915 -14.14 2.91 26.92
CA SER A 915 -13.77 3.49 25.62
C SER A 915 -14.73 4.61 25.18
N SER A 916 -16.01 4.53 25.52
CA SER A 916 -16.99 5.59 25.26
C SER A 916 -16.71 6.83 26.10
N ILE A 917 -16.39 6.65 27.39
CA ILE A 917 -16.06 7.75 28.31
C ILE A 917 -14.79 8.47 27.86
N LEU A 918 -13.74 7.73 27.51
CA LEU A 918 -12.45 8.31 27.12
C LEU A 918 -12.38 8.78 25.66
N ASP A 919 -13.46 8.65 24.87
CA ASP A 919 -13.46 8.97 23.44
C ASP A 919 -13.22 10.44 23.12
N THR A 920 -13.64 11.35 24.01
CA THR A 920 -13.50 12.80 23.82
C THR A 920 -12.28 13.35 24.55
N GLU A 921 -11.55 14.25 23.89
CA GLU A 921 -10.40 14.97 24.48
C GLU A 921 -10.75 15.63 25.80
N THR A 922 -11.89 16.33 25.88
CA THR A 922 -12.36 16.95 27.13
C THR A 922 -12.45 15.98 28.31
N ASN A 923 -12.92 14.75 28.10
CA ASN A 923 -12.97 13.75 29.18
C ASN A 923 -11.57 13.24 29.52
N ARG A 924 -10.68 13.06 28.53
CA ARG A 924 -9.29 12.69 28.80
C ARG A 924 -8.59 13.76 29.61
N ASP A 925 -8.71 15.03 29.23
CA ASP A 925 -8.13 16.16 29.96
C ASP A 925 -8.72 16.30 31.37
N LEU A 926 -10.00 16.01 31.54
CA LEU A 926 -10.68 16.08 32.83
C LEU A 926 -10.24 14.96 33.77
N PHE A 927 -10.02 13.75 33.24
CA PHE A 927 -9.82 12.56 34.07
C PHE A 927 -8.36 12.14 34.21
N LEU A 928 -7.53 12.37 33.19
CA LEU A 928 -6.21 11.77 33.07
C LEU A 928 -5.12 12.81 33.30
N GLU A 929 -4.07 12.40 34.00
CA GLU A 929 -2.82 13.15 34.04
C GLU A 929 -2.14 13.14 32.66
N TYR A 930 -1.32 14.16 32.44
CA TYR A 930 -0.54 14.33 31.20
C TYR A 930 0.42 13.14 30.97
N HIS A 931 1.04 12.68 32.06
CA HIS A 931 1.73 11.39 32.15
C HIS A 931 0.81 10.37 32.81
N CYS A 932 0.37 9.38 32.05
CA CYS A 932 -0.57 8.36 32.47
C CYS A 932 -0.11 7.00 31.93
N VAL A 933 -0.31 5.97 32.76
CA VAL A 933 -0.11 4.57 32.37
C VAL A 933 -1.47 3.90 32.24
N ALA A 934 -1.72 3.23 31.12
CA ALA A 934 -2.85 2.33 30.96
C ALA A 934 -2.35 0.88 30.93
N MET A 935 -3.00 -0.01 31.68
CA MET A 935 -2.62 -1.41 31.80
C MET A 935 -3.83 -2.30 31.49
N THR A 936 -3.59 -3.40 30.77
CA THR A 936 -4.56 -4.49 30.63
C THR A 936 -3.90 -5.81 30.98
N TRP A 937 -4.64 -6.68 31.66
CA TRP A 937 -4.24 -8.08 31.81
C TRP A 937 -5.15 -8.97 30.97
N SER A 938 -4.57 -9.90 30.23
CA SER A 938 -5.29 -10.91 29.45
C SER A 938 -4.99 -12.31 30.01
N SER A 939 -6.05 -13.06 30.26
CA SER A 939 -5.97 -14.44 30.71
C SER A 939 -5.91 -15.45 29.55
N ASP A 940 -6.26 -15.00 28.35
CA ASP A 940 -6.22 -15.74 27.09
C ASP A 940 -5.66 -14.85 25.96
N LEU A 941 -4.37 -15.03 25.66
CA LEU A 941 -3.62 -14.28 24.65
C LEU A 941 -4.31 -14.21 23.27
N TYR A 942 -5.03 -15.27 22.88
CA TYR A 942 -5.61 -15.41 21.54
C TYR A 942 -7.12 -15.13 21.52
N GLY A 943 -7.83 -15.38 22.62
CA GLY A 943 -9.27 -15.14 22.74
C GLY A 943 -9.67 -13.71 23.10
N GLU A 944 -8.78 -12.91 23.70
CA GLU A 944 -9.08 -11.57 24.21
C GLU A 944 -8.40 -10.42 23.42
N THR A 945 -8.37 -10.52 22.09
CA THR A 945 -7.72 -9.51 21.21
C THR A 945 -8.22 -8.08 21.42
N TRP A 946 -9.47 -7.92 21.83
CA TRP A 946 -10.08 -6.62 22.15
C TRP A 946 -9.37 -5.83 23.27
N ARG A 947 -8.59 -6.49 24.14
CA ARG A 947 -7.75 -5.82 25.14
C ARG A 947 -6.57 -5.08 24.50
N ARG A 948 -6.02 -5.63 23.42
CA ARG A 948 -5.00 -4.96 22.60
C ARG A 948 -5.58 -3.76 21.88
N GLU A 949 -6.76 -3.92 21.29
CA GLU A 949 -7.50 -2.84 20.62
C GLU A 949 -7.83 -1.70 21.57
N PHE A 950 -8.15 -2.00 22.84
CA PHE A 950 -8.33 -0.97 23.87
C PHE A 950 -7.08 -0.12 24.05
N LEU A 951 -5.92 -0.76 24.26
CA LEU A 951 -4.66 -0.06 24.47
C LEU A 951 -4.21 0.69 23.23
N ASP A 952 -4.39 0.12 22.04
CA ASP A 952 -4.04 0.81 20.79
C ASP A 952 -4.94 2.02 20.54
N ARG A 953 -6.24 1.91 20.81
CA ARG A 953 -7.15 3.06 20.78
C ARG A 953 -6.78 4.11 21.82
N PHE A 954 -6.49 3.71 23.06
CA PHE A 954 -6.06 4.63 24.12
C PHE A 954 -4.82 5.40 23.69
N ARG A 955 -3.83 4.70 23.11
CA ARG A 955 -2.61 5.30 22.56
C ARG A 955 -2.91 6.29 21.44
N LYS A 956 -3.70 5.90 20.42
CA LYS A 956 -4.04 6.73 19.25
C LYS A 956 -4.90 7.96 19.58
N GLN A 957 -5.58 7.97 20.73
CA GLN A 957 -6.44 9.07 21.15
C GLN A 957 -5.71 10.12 21.99
N ILE A 958 -4.46 9.88 22.39
CA ILE A 958 -3.66 10.84 23.16
C ILE A 958 -2.80 11.67 22.22
N HIS A 959 -2.91 13.00 22.33
CA HIS A 959 -2.28 13.97 21.43
C HIS A 959 -0.89 14.45 21.91
N HIS A 960 -0.27 13.72 22.84
CA HIS A 960 0.98 14.15 23.48
C HIS A 960 2.03 13.05 23.39
N ASP A 961 3.09 13.31 22.62
CA ASP A 961 4.20 12.37 22.43
C ASP A 961 5.30 12.50 23.50
N PRO A 962 6.04 11.41 23.80
CA PRO A 962 5.85 10.05 23.28
C PRO A 962 4.59 9.36 23.81
N VAL A 963 3.99 8.46 23.03
CA VAL A 963 3.09 7.44 23.57
C VAL A 963 3.56 6.05 23.18
N SER A 964 4.07 5.31 24.16
CA SER A 964 4.65 3.99 23.95
C SER A 964 3.76 2.89 24.49
N ARG A 965 3.67 1.78 23.78
CA ARG A 965 2.94 0.60 24.20
C ARG A 965 3.88 -0.60 24.27
N ALA A 966 3.81 -1.38 25.34
CA ALA A 966 4.48 -2.65 25.47
C ALA A 966 3.49 -3.81 25.61
N GLU A 967 3.85 -4.96 25.05
CA GLU A 967 3.20 -6.24 25.27
C GLU A 967 4.23 -7.20 25.88
N ILE A 968 3.95 -7.68 27.10
CA ILE A 968 4.77 -8.69 27.78
C ILE A 968 3.95 -9.98 27.86
N VAL A 969 4.51 -11.07 27.34
CA VAL A 969 3.85 -12.38 27.28
C VAL A 969 4.42 -13.30 28.35
N PHE A 970 3.55 -14.06 28.99
CA PHE A 970 3.90 -15.08 29.99
C PHE A 970 3.46 -16.43 29.45
N GLN A 971 4.38 -17.39 29.37
CA GLN A 971 4.10 -18.75 28.89
C GLN A 971 4.44 -19.78 29.96
N ALA A 972 3.45 -20.60 30.35
CA ALA A 972 3.62 -21.66 31.34
C ALA A 972 2.63 -22.81 31.06
N GLY A 973 3.12 -24.06 31.04
CA GLY A 973 2.25 -25.25 30.97
C GLY A 973 1.31 -25.28 29.75
N GLY A 974 1.76 -24.74 28.61
CA GLY A 974 0.96 -24.64 27.38
C GLY A 974 -0.09 -23.52 27.35
N LYS A 975 -0.13 -22.66 28.37
CA LYS A 975 -0.98 -21.45 28.42
C LYS A 975 -0.14 -20.19 28.19
N SER A 976 -0.76 -19.20 27.56
CA SER A 976 -0.16 -17.90 27.28
C SER A 976 -1.03 -16.78 27.83
N TYR A 977 -0.42 -15.89 28.60
CA TYR A 977 -1.05 -14.71 29.20
C TYR A 977 -0.36 -13.44 28.66
N GLU A 978 -1.02 -12.30 28.77
CA GLU A 978 -0.46 -11.02 28.32
C GLU A 978 -0.69 -9.89 29.31
N LEU A 979 0.37 -9.12 29.52
CA LEU A 979 0.35 -7.79 30.11
C LEU A 979 0.54 -6.76 29.00
N GLY A 980 -0.52 -6.01 28.73
CA GLY A 980 -0.46 -4.84 27.86
C GLY A 980 -0.26 -3.58 28.70
N VAL A 981 0.64 -2.70 28.26
CA VAL A 981 0.94 -1.43 28.93
C VAL A 981 1.02 -0.32 27.90
N VAL A 982 0.40 0.83 28.16
CA VAL A 982 0.66 2.09 27.46
C VAL A 982 1.22 3.08 28.47
N SER A 983 2.28 3.79 28.12
CA SER A 983 2.87 4.87 28.90
C SER A 983 2.89 6.14 28.05
N THR A 984 2.23 7.19 28.52
CA THR A 984 2.25 8.50 27.87
C THR A 984 3.38 9.34 28.45
N GLN A 985 4.02 10.15 27.62
CA GLN A 985 5.08 11.12 27.95
C GLN A 985 6.26 10.61 28.76
N ASN A 986 6.47 9.30 28.72
CA ASN A 986 7.63 8.67 29.30
C ASN A 986 8.78 8.69 28.30
N ARG A 987 9.73 9.62 28.47
CA ARG A 987 10.86 9.69 27.55
C ARG A 987 11.81 8.50 27.56
N ARG A 988 11.68 7.65 28.58
CA ARG A 988 12.47 6.45 28.78
C ARG A 988 11.57 5.22 28.86
N ALA A 989 10.47 5.21 28.11
CA ALA A 989 9.49 4.13 28.11
C ALA A 989 10.15 2.77 27.83
N ASN A 990 11.03 2.70 26.83
CA ASN A 990 11.78 1.49 26.49
C ASN A 990 12.56 0.93 27.69
N TYR A 991 13.32 1.78 28.40
CA TYR A 991 14.01 1.38 29.63
C TYR A 991 13.05 1.04 30.77
N ALA A 992 11.91 1.71 30.87
CA ALA A 992 10.90 1.41 31.88
C ALA A 992 10.28 0.03 31.64
N PHE A 993 10.04 -0.34 30.38
CA PHE A 993 9.54 -1.64 29.97
C PHE A 993 10.58 -2.74 30.14
N GLU A 994 11.85 -2.49 29.81
CA GLU A 994 12.96 -3.42 30.06
C GLU A 994 13.08 -3.74 31.57
N LYS A 995 13.04 -2.70 32.40
CA LYS A 995 13.08 -2.87 33.86
C LYS A 995 11.82 -3.55 34.39
N LEU A 996 10.66 -3.28 33.81
CA LEU A 996 9.39 -3.94 34.17
C LEU A 996 9.49 -5.45 33.88
N GLU A 997 9.91 -5.83 32.68
CA GLU A 997 10.12 -7.22 32.31
C GLU A 997 11.11 -7.93 33.25
N LYS A 998 12.23 -7.27 33.57
CA LYS A 998 13.23 -7.79 34.52
C LYS A 998 12.63 -8.03 35.91
N ARG A 999 11.90 -7.06 36.48
CA ARG A 999 11.27 -7.22 37.80
C ARG A 999 10.21 -8.33 37.80
N LEU A 1000 9.46 -8.47 36.72
CA LEU A 1000 8.49 -9.56 36.55
C LEU A 1000 9.20 -10.93 36.51
N LYS A 1001 10.28 -11.06 35.73
CA LYS A 1001 11.13 -12.26 35.70
C LYS A 1001 11.67 -12.61 37.09
N ASP A 1002 12.21 -11.63 37.80
CA ASP A 1002 12.79 -11.82 39.13
C ASP A 1002 11.74 -12.26 40.17
N ARG A 1003 10.54 -11.67 40.14
CA ARG A 1003 9.48 -11.99 41.11
C ARG A 1003 8.69 -13.27 40.82
N LEU A 1004 8.66 -13.70 39.56
CA LEU A 1004 7.94 -14.89 39.12
C LEU A 1004 8.88 -16.03 38.75
N SER A 1005 10.17 -15.95 39.12
CA SER A 1005 11.19 -16.97 38.81
C SER A 1005 10.79 -18.37 39.23
N ASP A 1006 10.12 -18.50 40.37
CA ASP A 1006 9.73 -19.79 40.97
C ASP A 1006 8.56 -20.48 40.22
N SER A 1007 7.87 -19.77 39.33
CA SER A 1007 6.74 -20.32 38.56
C SER A 1007 7.18 -21.22 37.40
N GLY A 1008 8.45 -21.12 36.98
CA GLY A 1008 8.95 -21.73 35.75
C GLY A 1008 8.31 -21.17 34.47
N ALA A 1009 7.63 -20.02 34.55
CA ALA A 1009 7.06 -19.35 33.39
C ALA A 1009 8.15 -18.63 32.58
N LYS A 1010 8.05 -18.71 31.25
CA LYS A 1010 8.84 -17.86 30.35
C LYS A 1010 8.13 -16.52 30.24
N ILE A 1011 8.80 -15.44 30.62
CA ILE A 1011 8.30 -14.06 30.54
C ILE A 1011 9.17 -13.33 29.52
N GLU A 1012 8.55 -12.72 28.51
CA GLU A 1012 9.29 -12.08 27.43
C GLU A 1012 8.53 -10.84 26.93
N LEU A 1013 9.24 -9.72 26.76
CA LEU A 1013 8.71 -8.58 26.03
C LEU A 1013 8.57 -8.95 24.55
N ARG A 1014 7.33 -8.92 24.05
CA ARG A 1014 6.99 -9.33 22.69
C ARG A 1014 6.96 -8.15 21.74
N TRP A 1015 6.41 -7.04 22.16
CA TRP A 1015 6.17 -5.92 21.27
C TRP A 1015 6.37 -4.61 22.04
N ILE A 1016 7.14 -3.69 21.47
CA ILE A 1016 7.04 -2.26 21.76
C ILE A 1016 6.52 -1.57 20.50
N HIS A 1017 5.45 -0.81 20.66
CA HIS A 1017 4.87 0.02 19.61
C HIS A 1017 4.84 1.47 20.06
N GLY A 1018 5.57 2.32 19.36
CA GLY A 1018 5.83 3.68 19.81
C GLY A 1018 6.87 3.75 20.93
N GLY A 1019 7.68 4.79 20.86
CA GLY A 1019 8.92 5.09 21.58
C GLY A 1019 9.38 6.46 21.06
N LEU A 1020 10.17 7.25 21.79
CA LEU A 1020 10.40 8.64 21.33
C LEU A 1020 11.00 8.73 19.92
N PHE A 1021 10.22 9.39 19.08
CA PHE A 1021 10.68 10.52 18.29
C PHE A 1021 11.27 11.59 19.22
N ASN A 1022 12.56 11.47 19.55
CA ASN A 1022 13.33 12.53 20.20
C ASN A 1022 13.54 13.65 19.19
N TYR A 1023 12.47 14.39 18.85
CA TYR A 1023 12.62 15.62 18.09
C TYR A 1023 13.51 16.54 18.91
N ILE A 1024 14.74 16.71 18.46
CA ILE A 1024 15.64 17.66 19.07
C ILE A 1024 15.27 19.01 18.46
N GLU A 1025 14.37 19.76 19.12
CA GLU A 1025 13.91 21.09 18.67
C GLU A 1025 15.08 22.02 18.29
N ASP A 1026 16.21 21.90 18.99
CA ASP A 1026 17.46 22.62 18.74
C ASP A 1026 18.58 21.69 18.23
N PHE A 1027 18.31 20.82 17.24
CA PHE A 1027 19.37 19.97 16.66
C PHE A 1027 20.41 20.85 15.95
N LYS A 1028 21.54 21.08 16.63
CA LYS A 1028 22.72 21.71 16.02
C LYS A 1028 23.47 20.68 15.21
N THR A 1029 22.98 20.44 13.99
CA THR A 1029 23.63 19.57 13.03
C THR A 1029 25.03 20.11 12.74
N ARG A 1030 26.03 19.23 12.72
CA ARG A 1030 27.27 19.56 12.03
C ARG A 1030 26.97 19.35 10.55
N GLU A 1031 26.91 20.43 9.78
CA GLU A 1031 27.02 20.32 8.32
C GLU A 1031 28.39 19.73 8.02
N PHE A 1032 28.40 18.52 7.45
CA PHE A 1032 29.64 17.94 6.97
C PHE A 1032 30.02 18.61 5.66
N LYS A 1033 31.30 18.69 5.40
CA LYS A 1033 31.79 19.18 4.12
C LYS A 1033 32.25 18.01 3.29
N HIS A 1034 32.26 18.21 1.97
CA HIS A 1034 32.87 17.25 1.07
C HIS A 1034 34.29 16.89 1.51
N GLU A 1035 35.05 17.87 2.01
CA GLU A 1035 36.44 17.71 2.50
C GLU A 1035 36.57 17.05 3.88
N ASP A 1036 35.49 16.79 4.61
CA ASP A 1036 35.58 16.04 5.88
C ASP A 1036 35.99 14.57 5.60
N TYR A 1037 35.65 14.03 4.43
CA TYR A 1037 36.14 12.73 3.95
C TYR A 1037 37.53 12.84 3.31
N ASP A 1038 38.35 11.79 3.48
CA ASP A 1038 39.62 11.68 2.74
C ASP A 1038 39.38 11.35 1.26
N ASN A 1039 39.21 12.41 0.47
CA ASN A 1039 39.03 12.32 -0.97
C ASN A 1039 40.34 12.19 -1.74
N LYS A 1040 41.51 12.24 -1.08
CA LYS A 1040 42.81 12.27 -1.76
C LYS A 1040 43.05 10.98 -2.57
N PRO A 1041 42.84 9.76 -2.05
CA PRO A 1041 43.00 8.54 -2.84
C PRO A 1041 42.12 8.52 -4.08
N GLY A 1042 40.84 8.92 -3.93
CA GLY A 1042 39.89 9.02 -5.04
C GLY A 1042 40.34 10.01 -6.11
N ARG A 1043 40.69 11.23 -5.70
CA ARG A 1043 41.19 12.28 -6.61
C ARG A 1043 42.47 11.88 -7.33
N ASP A 1044 43.43 11.30 -6.61
CA ASP A 1044 44.71 10.88 -7.17
C ASP A 1044 44.52 9.76 -8.20
N GLN A 1045 43.66 8.78 -7.89
CA GLN A 1045 43.33 7.72 -8.85
C GLN A 1045 42.61 8.30 -10.06
N PHE A 1046 41.60 9.16 -9.86
CA PHE A 1046 40.83 9.79 -10.94
C PHE A 1046 41.72 10.55 -11.92
N ALA A 1047 42.68 11.31 -11.41
CA ALA A 1047 43.64 12.06 -12.23
C ALA A 1047 44.63 11.18 -13.01
N SER A 1048 44.79 9.91 -12.64
CA SER A 1048 45.75 8.98 -13.26
C SER A 1048 45.16 8.09 -14.36
N GLN A 1049 43.84 8.16 -14.55
CA GLN A 1049 43.11 7.31 -15.49
C GLN A 1049 43.46 7.65 -16.94
N VAL A 1050 43.62 6.61 -17.77
CA VAL A 1050 43.79 6.72 -19.20
C VAL A 1050 42.78 5.77 -19.88
N PRO A 1051 41.67 6.29 -20.42
CA PRO A 1051 40.68 5.51 -21.14
C PRO A 1051 41.23 5.11 -22.51
N LEU A 1052 41.18 3.81 -22.81
CA LEU A 1052 41.70 3.19 -24.03
C LEU A 1052 40.62 2.61 -24.94
N GLY A 1053 39.39 2.47 -24.44
CA GLY A 1053 38.25 2.03 -25.25
C GLY A 1053 36.96 1.95 -24.44
N SER A 1054 35.87 1.65 -25.12
CA SER A 1054 34.52 1.56 -24.54
C SER A 1054 33.87 0.23 -24.90
N GLN A 1055 33.22 -0.37 -23.92
CA GLN A 1055 32.50 -1.63 -24.01
C GLN A 1055 31.02 -1.40 -23.70
N TYR A 1056 30.15 -2.08 -24.44
CA TYR A 1056 28.71 -1.99 -24.33
C TYR A 1056 28.16 -3.41 -24.36
N ILE A 1057 27.44 -3.81 -23.32
CA ILE A 1057 26.85 -5.14 -23.19
C ILE A 1057 25.33 -4.94 -23.26
N TYR A 1058 24.72 -5.49 -24.29
CA TYR A 1058 23.28 -5.43 -24.51
C TYR A 1058 22.66 -6.81 -24.28
N GLN A 1059 21.58 -6.88 -23.51
CA GLN A 1059 20.72 -8.07 -23.45
C GLN A 1059 19.46 -7.76 -24.23
N LEU A 1060 19.12 -8.62 -25.19
CA LEU A 1060 17.98 -8.46 -26.08
C LEU A 1060 16.99 -9.59 -25.89
N THR A 1061 15.72 -9.23 -25.73
CA THR A 1061 14.58 -10.16 -25.58
C THR A 1061 13.42 -9.70 -26.48
N PRO A 1062 12.40 -10.54 -26.72
CA PRO A 1062 11.17 -10.09 -27.35
C PRO A 1062 10.48 -8.99 -26.53
N PRO A 1063 9.71 -8.08 -27.17
CA PRO A 1063 8.88 -7.09 -26.47
C PRO A 1063 7.77 -7.75 -25.66
N GLU A 1064 7.40 -7.15 -24.51
CA GLU A 1064 6.44 -7.72 -23.53
C GLU A 1064 4.97 -7.75 -24.00
N GLU A 1065 4.59 -6.91 -24.98
CA GLU A 1065 3.25 -6.89 -25.57
C GLU A 1065 3.30 -7.46 -27.01
N ASP A 1066 2.44 -8.43 -27.31
CA ASP A 1066 2.26 -9.13 -28.60
C ASP A 1066 3.38 -10.10 -29.03
N THR A 1067 3.17 -11.40 -28.80
CA THR A 1067 3.42 -12.39 -29.87
C THR A 1067 2.51 -13.62 -29.74
N GLU A 1068 1.41 -13.64 -30.52
CA GLU A 1068 0.73 -14.89 -30.91
C GLU A 1068 1.58 -15.74 -31.89
N GLU A 1069 2.75 -15.25 -32.33
CA GLU A 1069 3.74 -16.01 -33.11
C GLU A 1069 5.05 -16.18 -32.34
N SER A 1070 5.37 -17.39 -31.90
CA SER A 1070 6.67 -17.70 -31.26
C SER A 1070 7.83 -17.22 -32.16
N LEU A 1071 8.65 -16.28 -31.67
CA LEU A 1071 9.86 -15.85 -32.36
C LEU A 1071 10.85 -17.03 -32.45
N ILE A 1072 11.02 -17.60 -33.64
CA ILE A 1072 12.05 -18.63 -33.87
C ILE A 1072 13.33 -17.94 -34.36
N LEU A 1073 14.23 -17.64 -33.42
CA LEU A 1073 15.59 -17.23 -33.74
C LEU A 1073 16.38 -18.38 -34.36
N ARG A 1074 17.21 -18.07 -35.36
CA ARG A 1074 18.11 -19.03 -36.02
C ARG A 1074 19.44 -18.36 -36.27
N MET A 1075 20.53 -19.09 -36.04
CA MET A 1075 21.88 -18.53 -36.13
C MET A 1075 22.19 -17.78 -37.43
N PHE A 1076 21.74 -18.29 -38.59
CA PHE A 1076 22.00 -17.59 -39.87
C PHE A 1076 21.35 -16.20 -39.94
N LYS A 1077 20.18 -15.99 -39.31
CA LYS A 1077 19.56 -14.67 -39.24
C LYS A 1077 20.33 -13.73 -38.32
N ILE A 1078 20.86 -14.26 -37.20
CA ILE A 1078 21.66 -13.47 -36.25
C ILE A 1078 22.95 -12.98 -36.92
N VAL A 1079 23.54 -13.79 -37.82
CA VAL A 1079 24.66 -13.35 -38.67
C VAL A 1079 24.24 -12.16 -39.54
N GLU A 1080 23.09 -12.20 -40.21
CA GLU A 1080 22.58 -11.08 -41.01
C GLU A 1080 22.38 -9.81 -40.16
N TYR A 1081 21.93 -9.95 -38.90
CA TYR A 1081 21.75 -8.84 -37.98
C TYR A 1081 23.09 -8.22 -37.59
N LEU A 1082 24.10 -9.06 -37.31
CA LEU A 1082 25.45 -8.63 -36.97
C LEU A 1082 26.14 -7.94 -38.15
N GLU A 1083 25.99 -8.46 -39.37
CA GLU A 1083 26.50 -7.81 -40.59
C GLU A 1083 25.87 -6.44 -40.81
N ALA A 1084 24.55 -6.32 -40.60
CA ALA A 1084 23.84 -5.05 -40.68
C ALA A 1084 24.33 -4.05 -39.61
N ALA A 1085 24.61 -4.52 -38.39
CA ALA A 1085 25.13 -3.69 -37.30
C ALA A 1085 26.50 -3.08 -37.62
N PHE A 1086 27.45 -3.88 -38.15
CA PHE A 1086 28.76 -3.36 -38.58
C PHE A 1086 28.66 -2.40 -39.77
N LYS A 1087 27.72 -2.63 -40.68
CA LYS A 1087 27.41 -1.68 -41.75
C LYS A 1087 26.87 -0.36 -41.20
N GLY A 1088 26.08 -0.40 -40.13
CA GLY A 1088 25.55 0.77 -39.41
C GLY A 1088 26.64 1.71 -38.90
N ILE A 1089 27.77 1.16 -38.45
CA ILE A 1089 28.96 1.93 -38.02
C ILE A 1089 29.99 2.15 -39.14
N LYS A 1090 29.55 2.05 -40.42
CA LYS A 1090 30.36 2.29 -41.63
C LYS A 1090 31.61 1.41 -41.72
N ASN A 1091 31.55 0.21 -41.17
CA ASN A 1091 32.66 -0.73 -41.17
C ASN A 1091 32.37 -1.93 -42.07
N GLU A 1092 32.78 -1.82 -43.34
CA GLU A 1092 32.46 -2.81 -44.37
C GLU A 1092 33.38 -4.05 -44.38
N LYS A 1093 34.48 -4.04 -43.61
CA LYS A 1093 35.43 -5.16 -43.54
C LYS A 1093 35.44 -5.76 -42.14
N VAL A 1094 34.53 -6.70 -41.91
CA VAL A 1094 34.41 -7.45 -40.65
C VAL A 1094 34.64 -8.94 -40.89
N THR A 1095 35.45 -9.56 -40.05
CA THR A 1095 35.65 -11.01 -40.01
C THR A 1095 34.63 -11.61 -39.06
N ILE A 1096 33.67 -12.40 -39.56
CA ILE A 1096 32.67 -13.09 -38.74
C ILE A 1096 32.99 -14.59 -38.65
N LYS A 1097 33.00 -15.12 -37.43
CA LYS A 1097 33.08 -16.55 -37.13
C LYS A 1097 31.86 -17.00 -36.33
N GLN A 1098 31.36 -18.18 -36.66
CA GLN A 1098 30.26 -18.82 -35.96
C GLN A 1098 30.75 -20.06 -35.23
N PHE A 1099 30.27 -20.23 -34.00
CA PHE A 1099 30.53 -21.38 -33.16
C PHE A 1099 29.22 -22.01 -32.67
N THR A 1100 29.17 -23.34 -32.66
CA THR A 1100 28.02 -24.14 -32.19
C THR A 1100 28.50 -25.25 -31.26
N GLY A 1101 27.58 -25.92 -30.55
CA GLY A 1101 27.92 -27.02 -29.64
C GLY A 1101 28.31 -26.60 -28.22
N VAL A 1102 27.95 -25.38 -27.82
CA VAL A 1102 28.06 -24.83 -26.45
C VAL A 1102 26.79 -25.04 -25.62
N GLY A 1103 25.71 -25.50 -26.26
CA GLY A 1103 24.38 -25.69 -25.70
C GLY A 1103 23.36 -25.79 -26.82
N ASP A 1104 22.12 -25.39 -26.56
CA ASP A 1104 21.04 -25.29 -27.54
C ASP A 1104 21.28 -24.15 -28.56
N GLY A 1105 22.03 -23.12 -28.16
CA GLY A 1105 22.31 -21.93 -28.95
C GLY A 1105 23.69 -21.91 -29.62
N GLY A 1106 24.33 -20.74 -29.61
CA GLY A 1106 25.69 -20.58 -30.14
C GLY A 1106 26.27 -19.18 -30.01
N VAL A 1107 27.52 -19.04 -30.44
CA VAL A 1107 28.30 -17.81 -30.29
C VAL A 1107 28.75 -17.31 -31.66
N LEU A 1108 28.57 -16.02 -31.92
CA LEU A 1108 29.16 -15.33 -33.07
C LEU A 1108 30.25 -14.39 -32.58
N LEU A 1109 31.33 -14.34 -33.35
CA LEU A 1109 32.43 -13.41 -33.14
C LEU A 1109 32.61 -12.56 -34.38
N ALA A 1110 32.69 -11.25 -34.21
CA ALA A 1110 33.02 -10.30 -35.26
C ALA A 1110 34.22 -9.43 -34.86
N ALA A 1111 35.21 -9.33 -35.75
CA ALA A 1111 36.48 -8.61 -35.55
C ALA A 1111 36.87 -7.80 -36.82
N SER A 1112 37.85 -6.89 -36.76
CA SER A 1112 37.52 -5.49 -36.55
C SER A 1112 38.68 -4.58 -36.10
N PRO A 1113 39.42 -3.83 -36.97
CA PRO A 1113 40.37 -2.83 -36.48
C PRO A 1113 39.73 -1.72 -35.61
N MET A 1114 38.44 -1.43 -35.81
CA MET A 1114 37.72 -0.38 -35.07
C MET A 1114 36.93 -0.92 -33.87
N ALA A 1115 36.34 -2.11 -34.02
CA ALA A 1115 35.43 -2.67 -33.04
C ALA A 1115 35.37 -4.20 -33.14
N ASN A 1116 35.22 -4.87 -31.99
CA ASN A 1116 34.91 -6.31 -31.91
C ASN A 1116 33.54 -6.50 -31.26
N ALA A 1117 32.79 -7.49 -31.71
CA ALA A 1117 31.50 -7.85 -31.13
C ALA A 1117 31.41 -9.36 -30.92
N ILE A 1118 30.91 -9.77 -29.76
CA ILE A 1118 30.63 -11.16 -29.43
C ILE A 1118 29.14 -11.26 -29.16
N VAL A 1119 28.45 -12.12 -29.91
CA VAL A 1119 27.01 -12.34 -29.77
C VAL A 1119 26.79 -13.73 -29.20
N VAL A 1120 26.11 -13.84 -28.07
CA VAL A 1120 25.71 -15.11 -27.47
C VAL A 1120 24.21 -15.26 -27.63
N TRP A 1121 23.78 -16.28 -28.37
CA TRP A 1121 22.38 -16.67 -28.45
C TRP A 1121 22.17 -17.93 -27.62
N ASP A 1122 21.17 -17.90 -26.74
CA ASP A 1122 20.96 -18.94 -25.73
C ASP A 1122 20.30 -20.21 -26.27
N GLY A 1123 19.76 -20.19 -27.49
CA GLY A 1123 19.00 -21.29 -28.10
C GLY A 1123 17.48 -21.12 -28.07
N ARG A 1124 17.00 -20.00 -27.55
CA ARG A 1124 15.59 -19.59 -27.48
C ARG A 1124 15.45 -18.19 -28.06
N ASP A 1125 15.01 -17.22 -27.27
CA ASP A 1125 14.64 -15.86 -27.68
C ASP A 1125 15.55 -14.76 -27.07
N HIS A 1126 16.57 -15.14 -26.29
CA HIS A 1126 17.50 -14.20 -25.66
C HIS A 1126 18.82 -14.11 -26.43
N ILE A 1127 19.30 -12.88 -26.64
CA ILE A 1127 20.61 -12.60 -27.25
C ILE A 1127 21.38 -11.61 -26.38
N ASP A 1128 22.63 -11.96 -26.04
CA ASP A 1128 23.59 -10.98 -25.52
C ASP A 1128 24.52 -10.49 -26.64
N VAL A 1129 24.78 -9.19 -26.67
CA VAL A 1129 25.75 -8.56 -27.56
C VAL A 1129 26.78 -7.83 -26.72
N ASN A 1130 28.01 -8.33 -26.69
CA ASN A 1130 29.17 -7.67 -26.10
C ASN A 1130 29.94 -6.95 -27.21
N LEU A 1131 29.72 -5.64 -27.34
CA LEU A 1131 30.39 -4.76 -28.30
C LEU A 1131 31.53 -4.02 -27.60
N PHE A 1132 32.71 -4.02 -28.22
CA PHE A 1132 33.83 -3.19 -27.80
C PHE A 1132 34.32 -2.32 -28.94
N MET A 1133 34.63 -1.06 -28.63
CA MET A 1133 35.16 -0.06 -29.55
C MET A 1133 36.49 0.48 -29.04
N PHE A 1134 37.52 0.48 -29.90
CA PHE A 1134 38.85 1.00 -29.56
C PHE A 1134 38.88 2.54 -29.47
N LEU A 1135 37.88 3.21 -30.04
CA LEU A 1135 37.65 4.64 -29.88
C LEU A 1135 36.29 4.84 -29.22
N GLU A 1136 36.23 5.69 -28.20
CA GLU A 1136 34.98 6.02 -27.52
C GLU A 1136 34.05 6.78 -28.47
N SER A 1137 32.89 6.18 -28.76
CA SER A 1137 31.85 6.78 -29.59
C SER A 1137 30.47 6.21 -29.24
N SER A 1138 29.76 6.89 -28.34
CA SER A 1138 28.41 6.51 -27.90
C SER A 1138 27.41 6.50 -29.07
N ASN A 1139 27.58 7.41 -30.03
CA ASN A 1139 26.76 7.50 -31.24
C ASN A 1139 26.94 6.29 -32.16
N GLU A 1140 28.18 5.80 -32.32
CA GLU A 1140 28.43 4.60 -33.13
C GLU A 1140 27.93 3.34 -32.41
N ALA A 1141 28.13 3.21 -31.09
CA ALA A 1141 27.55 2.10 -30.33
C ALA A 1141 26.02 2.07 -30.43
N LYS A 1142 25.37 3.24 -30.35
CA LYS A 1142 23.92 3.37 -30.60
C LYS A 1142 23.56 2.98 -32.04
N SER A 1143 24.30 3.49 -33.03
CA SER A 1143 24.05 3.15 -34.44
C SER A 1143 24.21 1.65 -34.73
N PHE A 1144 25.15 1.00 -34.05
CA PHE A 1144 25.37 -0.44 -34.13
C PHE A 1144 24.14 -1.22 -33.63
N ILE A 1145 23.70 -0.93 -32.40
CA ILE A 1145 22.60 -1.68 -31.79
C ILE A 1145 21.25 -1.37 -32.47
N ASP A 1146 21.02 -0.12 -32.88
CA ASP A 1146 19.82 0.28 -33.63
C ASP A 1146 19.74 -0.48 -34.97
N ALA A 1147 20.86 -0.61 -35.68
CA ALA A 1147 20.93 -1.38 -36.91
C ALA A 1147 20.75 -2.90 -36.68
N PHE A 1148 21.27 -3.43 -35.57
CA PHE A 1148 21.06 -4.83 -35.18
C PHE A 1148 19.56 -5.13 -34.93
N VAL A 1149 18.90 -4.30 -34.12
CA VAL A 1149 17.47 -4.42 -33.78
C VAL A 1149 16.58 -4.22 -35.01
N GLN A 1150 16.92 -3.23 -35.85
CA GLN A 1150 16.20 -2.97 -37.09
C GLN A 1150 16.30 -4.16 -38.06
N ALA A 1151 17.47 -4.80 -38.15
CA ALA A 1151 17.65 -6.00 -38.97
C ALA A 1151 16.84 -7.19 -38.42
N ALA A 1152 16.68 -7.28 -37.10
CA ALA A 1152 15.74 -8.18 -36.44
C ALA A 1152 14.26 -7.79 -36.62
N ARG A 1153 13.95 -6.74 -37.41
CA ARG A 1153 12.60 -6.22 -37.67
C ARG A 1153 11.84 -5.86 -36.39
N ASN A 1154 12.55 -5.36 -35.38
CA ASN A 1154 12.00 -5.02 -34.06
C ASN A 1154 11.35 -6.20 -33.33
N GLN A 1155 11.69 -7.45 -33.69
CA GLN A 1155 11.27 -8.64 -32.94
C GLN A 1155 12.07 -8.81 -31.64
N LEU A 1156 13.16 -8.05 -31.49
CA LEU A 1156 13.99 -7.98 -30.31
C LEU A 1156 14.05 -6.53 -29.86
N VAL A 1157 14.06 -6.31 -28.55
CA VAL A 1157 14.29 -5.02 -27.91
C VAL A 1157 15.40 -5.17 -26.88
N VAL A 1158 16.14 -4.09 -26.62
CA VAL A 1158 17.15 -4.06 -25.56
C VAL A 1158 16.40 -4.04 -24.22
N SER A 1159 16.54 -5.11 -23.43
CA SER A 1159 15.93 -5.22 -22.10
C SER A 1159 16.87 -4.73 -20.99
N LEU A 1160 18.17 -5.00 -21.12
CA LEU A 1160 19.21 -4.51 -20.21
C LEU A 1160 20.42 -4.03 -21.01
N ARG A 1161 21.14 -3.04 -20.46
CA ARG A 1161 22.34 -2.50 -21.09
C ARG A 1161 23.34 -2.00 -20.03
N ASP A 1162 24.57 -2.47 -20.15
CA ASP A 1162 25.70 -2.08 -19.32
C ASP A 1162 26.81 -1.42 -20.16
N ASP A 1163 27.19 -0.20 -19.77
CA ASP A 1163 28.19 0.62 -20.46
C ASP A 1163 29.45 0.75 -19.62
N GLN A 1164 30.61 0.43 -20.21
CA GLN A 1164 31.85 0.30 -19.45
C GLN A 1164 33.09 0.80 -20.19
N PRO A 1165 33.90 1.67 -19.58
CA PRO A 1165 35.21 2.04 -20.12
C PRO A 1165 36.26 0.95 -19.86
N ARG A 1166 37.29 0.93 -20.69
CA ARG A 1166 38.53 0.15 -20.52
C ARG A 1166 39.72 1.08 -20.53
N GLY A 1167 40.75 0.75 -19.76
CA GLY A 1167 41.95 1.58 -19.70
C GLY A 1167 42.90 1.20 -18.58
N VAL A 1168 43.85 2.10 -18.33
CA VAL A 1168 44.83 1.99 -17.25
C VAL A 1168 44.69 3.14 -16.24
N GLY A 1169 45.34 3.03 -15.09
CA GLY A 1169 45.24 4.02 -14.01
C GLY A 1169 44.19 3.65 -12.95
N GLY A 1170 43.79 2.38 -12.91
CA GLY A 1170 42.89 1.83 -11.90
C GLY A 1170 41.43 1.74 -12.31
N VAL A 1171 40.52 2.22 -11.45
CA VAL A 1171 39.12 2.37 -11.87
C VAL A 1171 39.10 3.48 -12.92
N VAL A 1172 38.77 3.15 -14.16
CA VAL A 1172 38.80 4.09 -15.30
C VAL A 1172 37.40 4.58 -15.61
N ASN A 1173 37.17 5.87 -15.82
CA ASN A 1173 35.93 6.44 -16.34
C ASN A 1173 35.98 6.59 -17.87
N PHE A 1174 34.84 6.92 -18.48
CA PHE A 1174 34.81 7.27 -19.90
C PHE A 1174 35.67 8.50 -20.18
N LYS A 1175 36.23 8.58 -21.39
CA LYS A 1175 37.00 9.73 -21.88
C LYS A 1175 36.21 11.02 -21.80
N SER A 1176 34.92 10.98 -22.13
CA SER A 1176 33.99 12.10 -21.95
C SER A 1176 33.89 12.59 -20.51
N ASP A 1177 34.11 11.72 -19.51
CA ASP A 1177 34.14 12.10 -18.09
C ASP A 1177 35.44 12.75 -17.65
N ILE A 1178 36.57 12.38 -18.28
CA ILE A 1178 37.91 12.84 -17.91
C ILE A 1178 38.26 14.15 -18.63
N GLU A 1179 37.87 14.30 -19.89
CA GLU A 1179 38.24 15.46 -20.74
C GLU A 1179 37.27 16.66 -20.65
N GLY A 1180 36.14 16.53 -19.94
CA GLY A 1180 34.97 17.42 -20.09
C GLY A 1180 35.11 18.88 -19.61
N LYS A 1181 35.34 19.81 -20.56
CA LYS A 1181 34.78 21.19 -20.64
C LYS A 1181 35.07 21.81 -22.03
N ALA A 1182 34.16 21.62 -23.00
CA ALA A 1182 34.15 22.41 -24.24
C ALA A 1182 32.77 22.61 -24.90
N GLU A 1183 31.77 21.75 -24.65
CA GLU A 1183 30.46 21.90 -25.31
C GLU A 1183 29.35 21.90 -24.25
N ALA A 1184 29.09 23.09 -23.69
CA ALA A 1184 27.91 23.33 -22.89
C ALA A 1184 27.06 24.41 -23.57
N VAL A 1185 25.85 24.00 -23.94
CA VAL A 1185 24.65 24.80 -24.22
C VAL A 1185 24.61 25.52 -25.58
N GLU A 1186 24.17 24.81 -26.61
CA GLU A 1186 23.21 25.31 -27.60
C GLU A 1186 22.41 24.10 -28.13
N GLU A 1187 21.11 24.31 -28.39
CA GLU A 1187 20.04 23.34 -28.75
C GLU A 1187 19.40 22.65 -27.52
N GLU A 1188 18.11 22.80 -27.19
CA GLU A 1188 16.89 23.08 -27.99
C GLU A 1188 15.86 23.93 -27.22
N GLU A 1189 15.12 24.74 -28.00
CA GLU A 1189 13.77 25.29 -27.72
C GLU A 1189 12.69 24.21 -27.78
#